data_AF-I1CWU0-F1
#
_entry.id   AF-I1CWU0-F1
#
_cell.length_a   1.000
_cell.length_b   1.000
_cell.length_c   1.000
_cell.angle_alpha   90.00
_cell.angle_beta   90.00
_cell.angle_gamma   90.00
#
_symmetry.space_group_name_H-M   'P 1'
#
loop_
_entity.id
_entity.type
_entity.pdbx_description
1 polymer ?
#
loop_
_entity_poly.entity_id
_entity_poly.type
_entity_poly.pdbx_seq_one_letter_code
_entity_poly.pdbx_strand_id
1 'polypeptide(L)'
;MTSETDRETTERPAGGDATADGVRAEPSPGSASPASRPSSSKRSDRGTWLVGALALLVGCVFVAVDLAFNQGKLIAPIDDAYIHLQYASQLGSGHPFEYNTGDPVSTGASSLLYAFVLAAAHAVGFTGTALLAFAVAFGVVCFALTTVLVAKLGTALVGRAVGLWAGVLTAVSGPLLWGAASGMEVGLTSVLATGAVLAFVRERDAARFRLTPALAALLALVRPEGLFFAVALCAAMVWTSLRAHGPRLGRLVACCAPLLVGAAQYAFYRIATGTFSANGVQSKSHLYDRPIFYFGEFVDRTFANVRVVVDHFNGLNNTDFAFPFALVFFLVGIGYLLVTRPEWRPLGTAMVAGFALVVLSASTLSTALVHELRYFQPFLPLFFVFAAIGGYALTRLVPRERERRFTLYAVLLVMVLFTVVATPTWAVRLGRQAATIRDTDVSVGAWISGNLPPDAVVGVKDVGAIAYFGERRVVDTIGLATNGFAEASNNGPGSLYEKLRSLPPEQRPTHFAVYEPWPGASMQSFVDTGVFASPPLITFPVRTPPDLNNRRIVPFTETSVYRADWTLAGSGDRAPVSGRVRDYLNVGSLESEQRHDYEVRAQQPGWQPYTVLRRQGDVIDSGRTVVGGESFTVTGLTPGQPLRIATRVLSAAANPENREVKVRVDGRDAGVWRLPDSPEAWMTTEFTVAGDLITSPEVTVELGPVRPLLSPYPEYTSFGYWFVQ
;
A
#
# COMPACT_ATOMS: atom_id res chain seq x y z
N MET A 1 5.62 51.48 80.43
CA MET A 1 4.33 51.92 81.01
C MET A 1 4.04 53.26 80.37
N THR A 2 3.47 53.21 79.18
CA THR A 2 3.90 54.16 78.16
C THR A 2 2.74 54.38 77.20
N SER A 3 2.07 55.54 77.23
CA SER A 3 2.54 56.89 76.86
C SER A 3 2.31 57.10 75.35
N GLU A 4 1.64 58.18 74.94
CA GLU A 4 2.29 59.42 74.44
C GLU A 4 3.07 59.14 73.14
N THR A 5 3.15 59.97 72.10
CA THR A 5 3.09 61.43 71.94
C THR A 5 3.25 61.63 70.41
N ASP A 6 2.45 62.47 69.77
CA ASP A 6 2.78 63.85 69.33
C ASP A 6 3.70 64.04 68.10
N ARG A 7 3.33 65.12 67.40
CA ARG A 7 4.11 66.08 66.59
C ARG A 7 4.48 65.70 65.16
N GLU A 8 3.97 66.40 64.14
CA GLU A 8 4.11 67.83 63.75
C GLU A 8 5.43 68.20 63.07
N THR A 9 5.25 68.91 61.94
CA THR A 9 6.11 69.96 61.34
C THR A 9 7.44 69.52 60.72
N THR A 10 7.76 69.85 59.45
CA THR A 10 7.96 71.21 58.89
C THR A 10 8.00 71.09 57.34
N GLU A 11 7.16 71.81 56.58
CA GLU A 11 7.40 73.11 55.91
C GLU A 11 8.58 73.21 54.91
N ARG A 12 8.23 73.32 53.60
CA ARG A 12 8.54 74.39 52.59
C ARG A 12 9.93 75.11 52.57
N PRO A 13 10.28 75.90 51.52
CA PRO A 13 10.10 75.79 50.07
C PRO A 13 11.38 76.24 49.27
N ALA A 14 11.20 76.42 47.96
CA ALA A 14 12.01 77.11 46.95
C ALA A 14 13.07 78.16 47.36
N GLY A 15 14.14 78.25 46.55
CA GLY A 15 14.84 79.50 46.23
C GLY A 15 16.36 79.44 46.17
N GLY A 16 16.96 80.11 45.17
CA GLY A 16 18.38 80.53 45.11
C GLY A 16 19.20 79.80 44.04
N ASP A 17 19.37 80.39 42.85
CA ASP A 17 20.53 81.25 42.46
C ASP A 17 21.88 80.55 42.67
N ALA A 18 22.53 80.06 41.61
CA ALA A 18 23.35 80.80 40.64
C ALA A 18 24.81 80.97 41.11
N THR A 19 25.71 80.44 40.27
CA THR A 19 27.17 80.73 40.16
C THR A 19 28.06 80.23 41.30
N ALA A 20 29.25 79.69 41.12
CA ALA A 20 30.06 79.29 39.96
C ALA A 20 31.23 78.44 40.49
N ASP A 21 32.02 77.94 39.54
CA ASP A 21 33.39 77.46 39.69
C ASP A 21 33.67 76.05 40.19
N GLY A 22 34.24 75.27 39.27
CA GLY A 22 35.47 74.57 39.58
C GLY A 22 35.50 73.10 39.20
N VAL A 23 36.45 72.79 38.31
CA VAL A 23 37.15 71.51 38.16
C VAL A 23 36.65 70.58 37.05
N ARG A 24 37.53 70.44 36.05
CA ARG A 24 37.58 69.43 34.99
C ARG A 24 37.35 68.01 35.54
N ALA A 25 36.45 67.26 34.91
CA ALA A 25 36.54 65.81 34.81
C ALA A 25 36.15 65.38 33.39
N GLU A 26 37.01 64.60 32.75
CA GLU A 26 36.80 63.97 31.45
C GLU A 26 35.54 63.07 31.46
N PRO A 27 34.68 63.09 30.43
CA PRO A 27 33.63 62.10 30.31
C PRO A 27 34.19 60.78 29.76
N SER A 28 33.97 59.71 30.50
CA SER A 28 34.19 58.32 30.10
C SER A 28 33.47 57.98 28.77
N PRO A 29 34.04 57.08 27.94
CA PRO A 29 33.45 56.74 26.65
C PRO A 29 32.19 55.90 26.86
N GLY A 30 31.04 56.53 26.65
CA GLY A 30 29.73 55.88 26.58
C GLY A 30 29.70 54.86 25.45
N SER A 31 29.29 53.65 25.82
CA SER A 31 29.15 52.44 25.02
C SER A 31 28.57 52.67 23.62
N ALA A 32 29.42 52.52 22.61
CA ALA A 32 28.99 52.25 21.25
C ALA A 32 28.24 50.90 21.22
N SER A 33 26.97 50.93 20.84
CA SER A 33 26.22 49.72 20.47
C SER A 33 26.96 48.99 19.35
N PRO A 34 27.28 47.69 19.50
CA PRO A 34 27.89 46.95 18.39
C PRO A 34 26.81 46.72 17.33
N ALA A 35 26.97 47.42 16.21
CA ALA A 35 26.29 47.12 14.96
C ALA A 35 26.32 45.61 14.71
N SER A 36 25.14 45.01 14.59
CA SER A 36 24.93 43.62 14.26
C SER A 36 25.64 43.28 12.94
N ARG A 37 26.74 42.51 13.00
CA ARG A 37 27.41 41.97 11.82
C ARG A 37 26.47 41.01 11.07
N PRO A 38 26.13 41.24 9.79
CA PRO A 38 25.29 40.34 9.01
C PRO A 38 26.11 39.20 8.37
N SER A 39 26.91 38.46 9.16
CA SER A 39 27.81 37.42 8.63
C SER A 39 27.56 35.98 9.13
N SER A 40 26.60 35.76 10.04
CA SER A 40 26.33 34.42 10.60
C SER A 40 25.29 33.60 9.81
N SER A 41 24.37 34.24 9.07
CA SER A 41 23.32 33.52 8.32
C SER A 41 23.86 32.75 7.11
N LYS A 42 24.80 33.34 6.35
CA LYS A 42 25.37 32.73 5.13
C LYS A 42 26.21 31.48 5.40
N ARG A 43 26.91 31.38 6.54
CA ARG A 43 27.65 30.16 6.94
C ARG A 43 26.74 29.08 7.53
N SER A 44 25.55 29.46 8.01
CA SER A 44 24.55 28.52 8.56
C SER A 44 23.98 27.61 7.46
N ASP A 45 23.61 28.20 6.32
CA ASP A 45 22.95 27.47 5.22
C ASP A 45 23.89 26.53 4.44
N ARG A 46 25.19 26.83 4.34
CA ARG A 46 26.14 26.03 3.54
C ARG A 46 26.16 24.55 3.94
N GLY A 47 26.19 24.27 5.25
CA GLY A 47 26.24 22.89 5.75
C GLY A 47 24.98 22.09 5.38
N THR A 48 23.81 22.74 5.44
CA THR A 48 22.53 22.11 5.10
C THR A 48 22.48 21.75 3.61
N TRP A 49 22.94 22.64 2.73
CA TRP A 49 22.99 22.36 1.29
C TRP A 49 24.06 21.33 0.91
N LEU A 50 25.18 21.25 1.64
CA LEU A 50 26.17 20.18 1.45
C LEU A 50 25.59 18.79 1.74
N VAL A 51 24.68 18.67 2.71
CA VAL A 51 23.95 17.41 2.95
C VAL A 51 23.03 17.06 1.77
N GLY A 52 22.36 18.06 1.18
CA GLY A 52 21.59 17.88 -0.05
C GLY A 52 22.46 17.42 -1.21
N ALA A 53 23.63 18.03 -1.38
CA ALA A 53 24.61 17.63 -2.41
C ALA A 53 25.15 16.21 -2.19
N LEU A 54 25.37 15.80 -0.93
CA LEU A 54 25.73 14.42 -0.59
C LEU A 54 24.62 13.44 -1.00
N ALA A 55 23.37 13.72 -0.65
CA ALA A 55 22.23 12.89 -1.03
C ALA A 55 22.08 12.76 -2.56
N LEU A 56 22.27 13.86 -3.29
CA LEU A 56 22.27 13.86 -4.75
C LEU A 56 23.41 12.99 -5.31
N LEU A 57 24.63 13.14 -4.80
CA LEU A 57 25.79 12.36 -5.23
C LEU A 57 25.57 10.86 -5.00
N VAL A 58 25.12 10.46 -3.81
CA VAL A 58 24.88 9.04 -3.48
C VAL A 58 23.68 8.50 -4.28
N GLY A 59 22.64 9.31 -4.50
CA GLY A 59 21.55 8.97 -5.41
C GLY A 59 22.03 8.68 -6.83
N CYS A 60 22.93 9.52 -7.37
CA CYS A 60 23.57 9.26 -8.66
C CYS A 60 24.41 7.97 -8.67
N VAL A 61 25.03 7.59 -7.54
CA VAL A 61 25.72 6.30 -7.42
C VAL A 61 24.74 5.13 -7.54
N PHE A 62 23.56 5.21 -6.92
CA PHE A 62 22.53 4.16 -7.07
C PHE A 62 22.07 4.03 -8.53
N VAL A 63 21.85 5.16 -9.21
CA VAL A 63 21.53 5.16 -10.65
C VAL A 63 22.67 4.57 -11.48
N ALA A 64 23.93 4.90 -11.16
CA ALA A 64 25.09 4.34 -11.86
C ALA A 64 25.21 2.82 -11.65
N VAL A 65 24.90 2.33 -10.44
CA VAL A 65 24.86 0.88 -10.16
C VAL A 65 23.74 0.21 -10.96
N ASP A 66 22.55 0.81 -11.04
CA ASP A 66 21.47 0.30 -11.89
C ASP A 66 21.92 0.13 -13.34
N LEU A 67 22.46 1.20 -13.92
CA LEU A 67 22.99 1.20 -15.28
C LEU A 67 24.07 0.13 -15.47
N ALA A 68 24.95 -0.07 -14.50
CA ALA A 68 26.00 -1.09 -14.57
C ALA A 68 25.43 -2.51 -14.60
N PHE A 69 24.40 -2.80 -13.81
CA PHE A 69 23.71 -4.11 -13.82
C PHE A 69 22.91 -4.34 -15.11
N ASN A 70 22.46 -3.27 -15.73
CA ASN A 70 21.53 -3.28 -16.86
C ASN A 70 22.16 -2.85 -18.20
N GLN A 71 23.48 -3.03 -18.36
CA GLN A 71 24.20 -2.78 -19.63
C GLN A 71 23.98 -1.36 -20.18
N GLY A 72 23.96 -0.36 -19.29
CA GLY A 72 23.74 1.04 -19.64
C GLY A 72 22.29 1.44 -19.84
N LYS A 73 21.33 0.54 -19.61
CA LYS A 73 19.89 0.84 -19.65
C LYS A 73 19.37 1.06 -18.24
N LEU A 74 18.60 2.11 -18.02
CA LEU A 74 17.94 2.35 -16.74
C LEU A 74 16.69 1.45 -16.65
N ILE A 75 16.58 0.66 -15.58
CA ILE A 75 15.45 -0.24 -15.35
C ILE A 75 14.91 0.02 -13.95
N ALA A 76 13.59 0.16 -13.79
CA ALA A 76 13.03 0.27 -12.46
C ALA A 76 13.25 -1.03 -11.67
N PRO A 77 13.62 -0.98 -10.39
CA PRO A 77 13.84 -2.16 -9.57
C PRO A 77 12.55 -2.91 -9.21
N ILE A 78 11.39 -2.45 -9.67
CA ILE A 78 10.07 -3.00 -9.37
C ILE A 78 9.07 -2.72 -10.49
N ASP A 79 8.18 -3.68 -10.75
CA ASP A 79 7.15 -3.58 -11.79
C ASP A 79 6.14 -2.44 -11.55
N ASP A 80 5.74 -2.21 -10.30
CA ASP A 80 4.76 -1.17 -9.94
C ASP A 80 5.17 0.25 -10.42
N ALA A 81 6.47 0.51 -10.60
CA ALA A 81 6.93 1.80 -11.14
C ALA A 81 6.39 2.04 -12.55
N TYR A 82 6.30 0.99 -13.37
CA TYR A 82 5.76 1.08 -14.72
C TYR A 82 4.25 1.25 -14.75
N ILE A 83 3.51 0.84 -13.71
CA ILE A 83 2.08 1.18 -13.57
C ILE A 83 1.92 2.71 -13.50
N HIS A 84 2.78 3.40 -12.73
CA HIS A 84 2.77 4.87 -12.70
C HIS A 84 3.10 5.48 -14.06
N LEU A 85 4.09 4.94 -14.77
CA LEU A 85 4.46 5.42 -16.11
C LEU A 85 3.34 5.18 -17.12
N GLN A 86 2.65 4.05 -17.06
CA GLN A 86 1.53 3.74 -17.95
C GLN A 86 0.36 4.71 -17.75
N TYR A 87 -0.10 4.91 -16.51
CA TYR A 87 -1.14 5.91 -16.23
C TYR A 87 -0.69 7.33 -16.62
N ALA A 88 0.59 7.66 -16.41
CA ALA A 88 1.13 8.95 -16.78
C ALA A 88 1.14 9.18 -18.30
N SER A 89 1.51 8.16 -19.08
CA SER A 89 1.47 8.21 -20.54
C SER A 89 0.04 8.35 -21.06
N GLN A 90 -0.91 7.60 -20.50
CA GLN A 90 -2.33 7.71 -20.85
C GLN A 90 -2.87 9.11 -20.53
N LEU A 91 -2.66 9.58 -19.30
CA LEU A 91 -3.11 10.90 -18.86
C LEU A 91 -2.46 12.03 -19.66
N GLY A 92 -1.15 11.94 -19.93
CA GLY A 92 -0.40 12.90 -20.74
C GLY A 92 -0.79 12.90 -22.23
N SER A 93 -1.41 11.82 -22.71
CA SER A 93 -1.92 11.69 -24.07
C SER A 93 -3.41 12.04 -24.21
N GLY A 94 -4.07 12.45 -23.12
CA GLY A 94 -5.49 12.85 -23.12
C GLY A 94 -6.48 11.74 -22.73
N HIS A 95 -6.01 10.63 -22.18
CA HIS A 95 -6.82 9.50 -21.69
C HIS A 95 -6.77 9.41 -20.16
N PRO A 96 -7.46 10.30 -19.43
CA PRO A 96 -7.32 10.40 -17.99
C PRO A 96 -7.86 9.15 -17.26
N PHE A 97 -6.97 8.46 -16.54
CA PHE A 97 -7.27 7.28 -15.72
C PHE A 97 -7.76 6.05 -16.48
N GLU A 98 -7.64 6.04 -17.81
CA GLU A 98 -7.76 4.82 -18.61
C GLU A 98 -6.43 4.08 -18.55
N TYR A 99 -6.43 2.77 -18.26
CA TYR A 99 -5.18 2.00 -18.24
C TYR A 99 -4.75 1.56 -19.64
N ASN A 100 -5.69 1.04 -20.42
CA ASN A 100 -5.58 0.93 -21.87
C ASN A 100 -6.47 1.99 -22.51
N THR A 101 -6.10 2.47 -23.68
CA THR A 101 -6.93 3.43 -24.43
C THR A 101 -8.30 2.82 -24.76
N GLY A 102 -9.36 3.55 -24.42
CA GLY A 102 -10.75 3.12 -24.58
C GLY A 102 -11.30 2.28 -23.41
N ASP A 103 -10.49 2.02 -22.37
CA ASP A 103 -11.01 1.43 -21.14
C ASP A 103 -11.85 2.42 -20.34
N PRO A 104 -12.80 1.94 -19.53
CA PRO A 104 -13.38 2.77 -18.50
C PRO A 104 -12.31 3.22 -17.49
N VAL A 105 -12.57 4.35 -16.83
CA VAL A 105 -11.72 4.85 -15.75
C VAL A 105 -11.50 3.77 -14.69
N SER A 106 -10.25 3.61 -14.25
CA SER A 106 -9.89 2.71 -13.17
C SER A 106 -9.15 3.42 -12.04
N THR A 107 -9.18 2.82 -10.85
CA THR A 107 -8.55 3.37 -9.62
C THR A 107 -7.18 2.75 -9.34
N GLY A 108 -6.52 2.17 -10.36
CA GLY A 108 -5.19 1.59 -10.21
C GLY A 108 -4.10 2.64 -9.98
N ALA A 109 -4.34 3.89 -10.38
CA ALA A 109 -3.49 5.03 -10.05
C ALA A 109 -3.59 5.41 -8.56
N SER A 110 -2.93 4.62 -7.71
CA SER A 110 -2.96 4.78 -6.24
C SER A 110 -2.27 6.06 -5.74
N SER A 111 -1.43 6.68 -6.59
CA SER A 111 -0.77 7.96 -6.32
C SER A 111 -1.20 9.02 -7.32
N LEU A 112 -2.29 9.73 -6.98
CA LEU A 112 -2.97 10.65 -7.89
C LEU A 112 -2.07 11.83 -8.27
N LEU A 113 -1.49 12.51 -7.28
CA LEU A 113 -0.60 13.65 -7.54
C LEU A 113 0.65 13.24 -8.34
N TYR A 114 1.21 12.06 -8.08
CA TYR A 114 2.39 11.58 -8.80
C TYR A 114 2.07 11.26 -10.26
N ALA A 115 0.90 10.66 -10.54
CA ALA A 115 0.44 10.44 -11.90
C ALA A 115 0.35 11.76 -12.69
N PHE A 116 -0.17 12.84 -12.10
CA PHE A 116 -0.19 14.17 -12.74
C PHE A 116 1.20 14.75 -12.98
N VAL A 117 2.14 14.58 -12.04
CA VAL A 117 3.52 15.06 -12.20
C VAL A 117 4.21 14.36 -13.38
N LEU A 118 4.07 13.03 -13.47
CA LEU A 118 4.65 12.26 -14.57
C LEU A 118 3.93 12.51 -15.89
N ALA A 119 2.60 12.68 -15.88
CA ALA A 119 1.84 13.01 -17.09
C ALA A 119 2.22 14.38 -17.66
N ALA A 120 2.52 15.36 -16.80
CA ALA A 120 3.06 16.64 -17.25
C ALA A 120 4.42 16.47 -17.94
N ALA A 121 5.30 15.59 -17.44
CA ALA A 121 6.55 15.27 -18.11
C ALA A 121 6.32 14.57 -19.46
N HIS A 122 5.37 13.64 -19.52
CA HIS A 122 4.98 12.99 -20.77
C HIS A 122 4.46 14.00 -21.81
N ALA A 123 3.58 14.92 -21.40
CA ALA A 123 3.02 15.95 -22.26
C ALA A 123 4.09 16.93 -22.82
N VAL A 124 5.21 17.11 -22.10
CA VAL A 124 6.36 17.93 -22.54
C VAL A 124 7.32 17.14 -23.46
N GLY A 125 7.14 15.82 -23.57
CA GLY A 125 7.86 14.96 -24.52
C GLY A 125 8.74 13.86 -23.90
N PHE A 126 8.72 13.68 -22.58
CA PHE A 126 9.40 12.53 -21.95
C PHE A 126 8.56 11.26 -22.15
N THR A 127 8.92 10.42 -23.11
CA THR A 127 8.20 9.16 -23.42
C THR A 127 9.11 7.93 -23.29
N GLY A 128 8.52 6.74 -23.22
CA GLY A 128 9.27 5.47 -23.15
C GLY A 128 10.28 5.45 -22.00
N THR A 129 11.53 5.10 -22.27
CA THR A 129 12.59 5.05 -21.25
C THR A 129 12.98 6.43 -20.70
N ALA A 130 12.73 7.52 -21.43
CA ALA A 130 13.01 8.87 -20.97
C ALA A 130 12.06 9.30 -19.84
N LEU A 131 10.82 8.79 -19.83
CA LEU A 131 9.88 9.05 -18.73
C LEU A 131 10.33 8.38 -17.43
N LEU A 132 10.85 7.14 -17.51
CA LEU A 132 11.46 6.47 -16.35
C LEU A 132 12.68 7.26 -15.84
N ALA A 133 13.55 7.73 -16.76
CA ALA A 133 14.70 8.56 -16.38
C ALA A 133 14.27 9.86 -15.68
N PHE A 134 13.20 10.50 -16.15
CA PHE A 134 12.61 11.65 -15.47
C PHE A 134 12.10 11.28 -14.06
N ALA A 135 11.34 10.19 -13.94
CA ALA A 135 10.80 9.72 -12.66
C ALA A 135 11.90 9.48 -11.61
N VAL A 136 12.98 8.79 -12.01
CA VAL A 136 14.15 8.50 -11.16
C VAL A 136 14.89 9.79 -10.79
N ALA A 137 15.16 10.67 -11.77
CA ALA A 137 15.84 11.94 -11.50
C ALA A 137 15.02 12.84 -10.56
N PHE A 138 13.70 12.91 -10.79
CA PHE A 138 12.77 13.64 -9.94
C PHE A 138 12.75 13.09 -8.50
N GLY A 139 12.70 11.77 -8.35
CA GLY A 139 12.78 11.09 -7.05
C GLY A 139 14.06 11.43 -6.29
N VAL A 140 15.22 11.34 -6.95
CA VAL A 140 16.53 11.68 -6.38
C VAL A 140 16.62 13.17 -5.99
N VAL A 141 16.10 14.09 -6.80
CA VAL A 141 16.05 15.52 -6.47
C VAL A 141 15.13 15.79 -5.27
N CYS A 142 13.95 15.17 -5.22
CA CYS A 142 13.05 15.28 -4.08
C CYS A 142 13.69 14.73 -2.80
N PHE A 143 14.45 13.64 -2.90
CA PHE A 143 15.21 13.08 -1.80
C PHE A 143 16.31 14.03 -1.32
N ALA A 144 17.10 14.60 -2.23
CA ALA A 144 18.12 15.61 -1.88
C ALA A 144 17.51 16.85 -1.20
N LEU A 145 16.34 17.31 -1.67
CA LEU A 145 15.60 18.37 -0.99
C LEU A 145 15.11 17.92 0.40
N THR A 146 14.62 16.69 0.53
CA THR A 146 14.19 16.11 1.81
C THR A 146 15.30 16.16 2.85
N THR A 147 16.55 15.83 2.51
CA THR A 147 17.66 15.85 3.48
C THR A 147 18.00 17.28 3.94
N VAL A 148 17.85 18.27 3.05
CA VAL A 148 17.95 19.70 3.39
C VAL A 148 16.83 20.10 4.37
N LEU A 149 15.60 19.64 4.13
CA LEU A 149 14.46 19.93 5.02
C LEU A 149 14.61 19.25 6.38
N VAL A 150 15.09 18.00 6.43
CA VAL A 150 15.45 17.28 7.65
C VAL A 150 16.48 18.07 8.46
N ALA A 151 17.55 18.56 7.81
CA ALA A 151 18.58 19.31 8.49
C ALA A 151 18.06 20.64 9.06
N LYS A 152 17.15 21.30 8.34
CA LYS A 152 16.45 22.51 8.85
C LYS A 152 15.51 22.17 10.00
N LEU A 153 14.79 21.05 9.93
CA LEU A 153 13.83 20.61 10.95
C LEU A 153 14.53 20.26 12.27
N GLY A 154 15.56 19.42 12.25
CA GLY A 154 16.33 19.10 13.46
C GLY A 154 17.04 20.32 14.06
N THR A 155 17.46 21.26 13.21
CA THR A 155 18.02 22.55 13.67
C THR A 155 16.97 23.40 14.40
N ALA A 156 15.75 23.47 13.87
CA ALA A 156 14.66 24.24 14.46
C ALA A 156 14.15 23.63 15.78
N LEU A 157 14.10 22.29 15.87
CA LEU A 157 13.59 21.60 17.07
C LEU A 157 14.60 21.57 18.22
N VAL A 158 15.89 21.37 17.91
CA VAL A 158 16.93 21.18 18.94
C VAL A 158 18.16 22.04 18.70
N GLY A 159 18.77 21.94 17.53
CA GLY A 159 19.97 22.71 17.21
C GLY A 159 20.77 22.16 16.03
N ARG A 160 21.73 22.98 15.57
CA ARG A 160 22.43 22.77 14.29
C ARG A 160 23.13 21.41 14.16
N ALA A 161 23.75 20.91 15.23
CA ALA A 161 24.41 19.61 15.19
C ALA A 161 23.39 18.49 14.90
N VAL A 162 22.32 18.40 15.69
CA VAL A 162 21.25 17.40 15.49
C VAL A 162 20.65 17.50 14.09
N GLY A 163 20.39 18.72 13.62
CA GLY A 163 19.92 18.94 12.25
C GLY A 163 20.86 18.39 11.18
N LEU A 164 22.13 18.82 11.16
CA LEU A 164 23.09 18.38 10.14
C LEU A 164 23.29 16.86 10.16
N TRP A 165 23.42 16.26 11.35
CA TRP A 165 23.63 14.81 11.47
C TRP A 165 22.38 14.00 11.10
N ALA A 166 21.17 14.45 11.45
CA ALA A 166 19.94 13.82 10.97
C ALA A 166 19.84 13.89 9.43
N GLY A 167 20.27 15.02 8.86
CA GLY A 167 20.35 15.19 7.41
C GLY A 167 21.34 14.22 6.76
N VAL A 168 22.55 14.09 7.31
CA VAL A 168 23.57 13.13 6.83
C VAL A 168 23.06 11.70 6.96
N LEU A 169 22.48 11.33 8.10
CA LEU A 169 21.88 10.02 8.35
C LEU A 169 20.80 9.69 7.30
N THR A 170 19.96 10.67 6.96
CA THR A 170 18.96 10.53 5.90
C THR A 170 19.62 10.39 4.53
N ALA A 171 20.64 11.20 4.22
CA ALA A 171 21.34 11.22 2.93
C ALA A 171 22.06 9.91 2.58
N VAL A 172 22.51 9.17 3.59
CA VAL A 172 23.19 7.88 3.44
C VAL A 172 22.28 6.68 3.73
N SER A 173 20.98 6.89 3.89
CA SER A 173 20.05 5.78 4.17
C SER A 173 19.81 4.95 2.90
N GLY A 174 20.31 3.71 2.90
CA GLY A 174 20.14 2.74 1.81
C GLY A 174 18.67 2.53 1.37
N PRO A 175 17.71 2.29 2.28
CA PRO A 175 16.30 2.15 1.91
C PRO A 175 15.74 3.40 1.22
N LEU A 176 16.08 4.61 1.71
CA LEU A 176 15.62 5.86 1.10
C LEU A 176 16.25 6.12 -0.27
N LEU A 177 17.52 5.78 -0.44
CA LEU A 177 18.22 5.87 -1.73
C LEU A 177 17.63 4.89 -2.75
N TRP A 178 17.32 3.66 -2.32
CA TRP A 178 16.59 2.68 -3.13
C TRP A 178 15.22 3.24 -3.55
N GLY A 179 14.45 3.75 -2.59
CA GLY A 179 13.14 4.34 -2.87
C GLY A 179 13.20 5.54 -3.79
N ALA A 180 14.18 6.43 -3.61
CA ALA A 180 14.38 7.61 -4.44
C ALA A 180 14.76 7.26 -5.89
N ALA A 181 15.53 6.19 -6.09
CA ALA A 181 15.95 5.72 -7.41
C ALA A 181 15.00 4.70 -8.06
N SER A 182 13.90 4.32 -7.38
CA SER A 182 12.99 3.27 -7.85
C SER A 182 12.03 3.68 -8.97
N GLY A 183 11.86 4.98 -9.22
CA GLY A 183 10.81 5.51 -10.10
C GLY A 183 9.43 5.59 -9.45
N MET A 184 9.30 5.20 -8.17
CA MET A 184 8.08 5.35 -7.37
C MET A 184 7.98 6.75 -6.74
N GLU A 185 6.82 7.06 -6.17
CA GLU A 185 6.46 8.33 -5.51
C GLU A 185 7.16 8.58 -4.15
N VAL A 186 8.12 7.74 -3.76
CA VAL A 186 8.77 7.77 -2.42
C VAL A 186 9.44 9.11 -2.14
N GLY A 187 10.20 9.65 -3.10
CA GLY A 187 10.87 10.95 -2.97
C GLY A 187 9.88 12.11 -2.79
N LEU A 188 8.81 12.14 -3.60
CA LEU A 188 7.75 13.15 -3.52
C LEU A 188 7.01 13.10 -2.18
N THR A 189 6.66 11.89 -1.73
CA THR A 189 6.00 11.69 -0.44
C THR A 189 6.91 12.16 0.71
N SER A 190 8.20 11.83 0.66
CA SER A 190 9.18 12.19 1.68
C SER A 190 9.34 13.71 1.84
N VAL A 191 9.41 14.43 0.71
CA VAL A 191 9.60 15.89 0.71
C VAL A 191 8.34 16.61 1.18
N LEU A 192 7.15 16.11 0.83
CA LEU A 192 5.88 16.67 1.28
C LEU A 192 5.64 16.42 2.77
N ALA A 193 5.88 15.20 3.25
CA ALA A 193 5.75 14.86 4.68
C ALA A 193 6.72 15.69 5.54
N THR A 194 8.00 15.71 5.17
CA THR A 194 9.02 16.48 5.91
C THR A 194 8.77 17.99 5.79
N GLY A 195 8.36 18.46 4.61
CA GLY A 195 8.00 19.85 4.36
C GLY A 195 6.80 20.31 5.17
N ALA A 196 5.74 19.49 5.27
CA ALA A 196 4.55 19.79 6.07
C ALA A 196 4.90 19.94 7.56
N VAL A 197 5.74 19.04 8.11
CA VAL A 197 6.20 19.13 9.50
C VAL A 197 7.09 20.35 9.72
N LEU A 198 8.01 20.65 8.81
CA LEU A 198 8.84 21.86 8.91
C LEU A 198 8.01 23.14 8.79
N ALA A 199 7.02 23.17 7.90
CA ALA A 199 6.07 24.28 7.79
C ALA A 199 5.30 24.45 9.11
N PHE A 200 4.85 23.34 9.71
CA PHE A 200 4.16 23.37 11.01
C PHE A 200 5.05 24.03 12.06
N VAL A 201 6.31 23.59 12.17
CA VAL A 201 7.29 24.14 13.12
C VAL A 201 7.48 25.65 12.94
N ARG A 202 7.47 26.14 11.71
CA ARG A 202 7.63 27.58 11.40
C ARG A 202 6.37 28.41 11.60
N GLU A 203 5.20 27.85 11.35
CA GLU A 203 3.90 28.54 11.44
C GLU A 203 3.29 28.48 12.85
N ARG A 204 3.79 27.58 13.71
CA ARG A 204 3.28 27.28 15.05
C ARG A 204 3.20 28.49 15.97
N ASP A 205 4.25 29.31 16.04
CA ASP A 205 4.29 30.46 16.96
C ASP A 205 3.23 31.52 16.62
N ALA A 206 2.95 31.70 15.33
CA ALA A 206 1.87 32.57 14.87
C ALA A 206 0.49 31.89 14.94
N ALA A 207 0.44 30.56 15.14
CA ALA A 207 -0.74 29.69 15.03
C ALA A 207 -1.66 30.07 13.85
N ARG A 208 -1.03 30.33 12.71
CA ARG A 208 -1.65 30.67 11.43
C ARG A 208 -1.06 29.78 10.37
N PHE A 209 -1.71 28.63 10.17
CA PHE A 209 -1.25 27.62 9.23
C PHE A 209 -1.74 27.94 7.81
N ARG A 210 -0.82 28.02 6.86
CA ARG A 210 -1.11 28.25 5.44
C ARG A 210 -0.40 27.22 4.59
N LEU A 211 0.90 27.08 4.80
CA LEU A 211 1.72 26.13 4.06
C LEU A 211 1.56 24.71 4.59
N THR A 212 1.43 24.52 5.91
CA THR A 212 1.22 23.17 6.49
C THR A 212 0.00 22.45 5.91
N PRO A 213 -1.23 23.03 5.92
CA PRO A 213 -2.39 22.32 5.38
C PRO A 213 -2.30 22.11 3.87
N ALA A 214 -1.67 23.04 3.12
CA ALA A 214 -1.45 22.86 1.68
C ALA A 214 -0.53 21.67 1.38
N LEU A 215 0.62 21.57 2.06
CA LEU A 215 1.55 20.45 1.89
C LEU A 215 0.96 19.13 2.38
N ALA A 216 0.23 19.14 3.50
CA ALA A 216 -0.45 17.96 4.01
C ALA A 216 -1.60 17.49 3.11
N ALA A 217 -2.29 18.41 2.43
CA ALA A 217 -3.31 18.08 1.44
C ALA A 217 -2.71 17.48 0.17
N LEU A 218 -1.58 18.02 -0.30
CA LEU A 218 -0.83 17.41 -1.40
C LEU A 218 -0.32 16.01 -1.00
N LEU A 219 0.20 15.85 0.22
CA LEU A 219 0.64 14.54 0.74
C LEU A 219 -0.50 13.51 0.72
N ALA A 220 -1.71 13.92 1.10
CA ALA A 220 -2.89 13.06 1.06
C ALA A 220 -3.23 12.54 -0.34
N LEU A 221 -2.92 13.31 -1.40
CA LEU A 221 -3.13 12.91 -2.80
C LEU A 221 -2.04 12.00 -3.36
N VAL A 222 -0.92 11.86 -2.66
CA VAL A 222 0.16 10.96 -3.09
C VAL A 222 -0.09 9.54 -2.61
N ARG A 223 -0.55 9.35 -1.35
CA ARG A 223 -0.71 8.02 -0.77
C ARG A 223 -1.77 7.96 0.34
N PRO A 224 -2.46 6.81 0.53
CA PRO A 224 -3.32 6.60 1.70
C PRO A 224 -2.59 6.76 3.04
N GLU A 225 -1.36 6.27 3.17
CA GLU A 225 -0.56 6.46 4.39
C GLU A 225 -0.24 7.95 4.64
N GLY A 226 -0.04 8.71 3.55
CA GLY A 226 0.14 10.15 3.58
C GLY A 226 -1.09 10.88 4.11
N LEU A 227 -2.29 10.45 3.72
CA LEU A 227 -3.56 10.98 4.24
C LEU A 227 -3.69 10.72 5.74
N PHE A 228 -3.42 9.50 6.21
CA PHE A 228 -3.45 9.18 7.64
C PHE A 228 -2.46 10.02 8.45
N PHE A 229 -1.24 10.21 7.94
CA PHE A 229 -0.27 11.09 8.55
C PHE A 229 -0.74 12.56 8.57
N ALA A 230 -1.34 13.03 7.47
CA ALA A 230 -1.91 14.37 7.35
C ALA A 230 -3.06 14.60 8.34
N VAL A 231 -3.90 13.60 8.63
CA VAL A 231 -4.96 13.66 9.65
C VAL A 231 -4.38 13.98 11.03
N ALA A 232 -3.28 13.33 11.41
CA ALA A 232 -2.60 13.61 12.67
C ALA A 232 -2.05 15.05 12.72
N LEU A 233 -1.49 15.54 11.62
CA LEU A 233 -1.06 16.95 11.50
C LEU A 233 -2.24 17.93 11.56
N CYS A 234 -3.39 17.60 10.98
CA CYS A 234 -4.61 18.41 11.12
C CYS A 234 -4.99 18.57 12.59
N ALA A 235 -4.99 17.48 13.35
CA ALA A 235 -5.26 17.52 14.78
C ALA A 235 -4.26 18.41 15.54
N ALA A 236 -2.97 18.35 15.22
CA ALA A 236 -1.96 19.24 15.81
C ALA A 236 -2.19 20.72 15.48
N MET A 237 -2.57 21.04 14.23
CA MET A 237 -2.87 22.41 13.81
C MET A 237 -4.11 22.96 14.51
N VAL A 238 -5.17 22.16 14.60
CA VAL A 238 -6.40 22.50 15.32
C VAL A 238 -6.11 22.72 16.79
N TRP A 239 -5.40 21.78 17.44
CA TRP A 239 -5.00 21.90 18.84
C TRP A 239 -4.21 23.19 19.09
N THR A 240 -3.19 23.46 18.27
CA THR A 240 -2.35 24.66 18.41
C THR A 240 -3.17 25.94 18.19
N SER A 241 -4.06 25.95 17.19
CA SER A 241 -4.91 27.11 16.87
C SER A 241 -5.92 27.41 17.97
N LEU A 242 -6.58 26.37 18.52
CA LEU A 242 -7.55 26.51 19.59
C LEU A 242 -6.90 27.08 20.86
N ARG A 243 -5.71 26.60 21.22
CA ARG A 243 -4.98 27.11 22.39
C ARG A 243 -4.54 28.56 22.24
N ALA A 244 -4.14 28.98 21.03
CA ALA A 244 -3.61 30.31 20.81
C ALA A 244 -4.70 31.38 20.58
N HIS A 245 -5.81 31.02 19.92
CA HIS A 245 -6.76 32.01 19.40
C HIS A 245 -8.24 31.65 19.59
N GLY A 246 -8.58 30.52 20.21
CA GLY A 246 -9.96 30.03 20.32
C GLY A 246 -10.56 29.48 19.01
N PRO A 247 -11.84 29.04 19.02
CA PRO A 247 -12.50 28.42 17.87
C PRO A 247 -12.94 29.47 16.84
N ARG A 248 -12.18 29.62 15.75
CA ARG A 248 -12.59 30.41 14.58
C ARG A 248 -12.81 29.49 13.39
N LEU A 249 -14.06 29.38 12.93
CA LEU A 249 -14.48 28.41 11.91
C LEU A 249 -13.58 28.44 10.67
N GLY A 250 -13.34 29.60 10.06
CA GLY A 250 -12.52 29.70 8.85
C GLY A 250 -11.08 29.19 9.02
N ARG A 251 -10.48 29.30 10.21
CA ARG A 251 -9.15 28.75 10.50
C ARG A 251 -9.18 27.24 10.71
N LEU A 252 -10.22 26.74 11.39
CA LEU A 252 -10.42 25.31 11.60
C LEU A 252 -10.65 24.59 10.27
N VAL A 253 -11.48 25.17 9.39
CA VAL A 253 -11.70 24.67 8.02
C VAL A 253 -10.40 24.61 7.24
N ALA A 254 -9.57 25.66 7.29
CA ALA A 254 -8.27 25.66 6.63
C ALA A 254 -7.32 24.57 7.16
N CYS A 255 -7.33 24.31 8.47
CA CYS A 255 -6.54 23.22 9.08
C CYS A 255 -7.03 21.83 8.64
N CYS A 256 -8.31 21.69 8.28
CA CYS A 256 -8.91 20.43 7.84
C CYS A 256 -8.84 20.21 6.32
N ALA A 257 -8.14 21.07 5.56
CA ALA A 257 -8.02 20.92 4.11
C ALA A 257 -7.54 19.52 3.65
N PRO A 258 -6.57 18.86 4.32
CA PRO A 258 -6.17 17.49 3.94
C PRO A 258 -7.31 16.47 4.03
N LEU A 259 -8.21 16.61 5.00
CA LEU A 259 -9.38 15.72 5.14
C LEU A 259 -10.37 15.95 4.00
N LEU A 260 -10.61 17.21 3.63
CA LEU A 260 -11.49 17.56 2.51
C LEU A 260 -10.94 17.02 1.19
N VAL A 261 -9.61 17.11 0.99
CA VAL A 261 -8.94 16.59 -0.20
C VAL A 261 -8.99 15.06 -0.25
N GLY A 262 -8.74 14.37 0.87
CA GLY A 262 -8.92 12.93 0.96
C GLY A 262 -10.36 12.50 0.65
N ALA A 263 -11.35 13.17 1.26
CA ALA A 263 -12.76 12.92 1.00
C ALA A 263 -13.13 13.16 -0.48
N ALA A 264 -12.59 14.22 -1.10
CA ALA A 264 -12.80 14.51 -2.50
C ALA A 264 -12.22 13.42 -3.42
N GLN A 265 -11.04 12.88 -3.09
CA GLN A 265 -10.44 11.77 -3.85
C GLN A 265 -11.30 10.50 -3.78
N TYR A 266 -11.80 10.13 -2.61
CA TYR A 266 -12.69 8.97 -2.46
C TYR A 266 -14.07 9.19 -3.09
N ALA A 267 -14.60 10.42 -3.05
CA ALA A 267 -15.80 10.78 -3.78
C ALA A 267 -15.60 10.67 -5.30
N PHE A 268 -14.43 11.10 -5.80
CA PHE A 268 -14.04 10.89 -7.20
C PHE A 268 -14.03 9.41 -7.56
N TYR A 269 -13.46 8.52 -6.75
CA TYR A 269 -13.50 7.08 -7.00
C TYR A 269 -14.93 6.55 -7.09
N ARG A 270 -15.79 6.91 -6.14
CA ARG A 270 -17.20 6.48 -6.17
C ARG A 270 -17.93 6.95 -7.43
N ILE A 271 -17.68 8.17 -7.87
CA ILE A 271 -18.29 8.73 -9.08
C ILE A 271 -17.72 8.06 -10.34
N ALA A 272 -16.41 7.84 -10.40
CA ALA A 272 -15.73 7.37 -11.59
C ALA A 272 -15.88 5.86 -11.82
N THR A 273 -15.88 5.05 -10.76
CA THR A 273 -15.85 3.58 -10.86
C THR A 273 -16.98 2.88 -10.10
N GLY A 274 -17.83 3.63 -9.41
CA GLY A 274 -18.91 3.07 -8.61
C GLY A 274 -18.48 2.54 -7.23
N THR A 275 -17.19 2.58 -6.88
CA THR A 275 -16.67 2.06 -5.60
C THR A 275 -15.80 3.10 -4.90
N PHE A 276 -15.79 3.09 -3.57
CA PHE A 276 -14.85 3.90 -2.76
C PHE A 276 -13.46 3.26 -2.67
N SER A 277 -13.33 1.97 -2.99
CA SER A 277 -12.09 1.23 -2.83
C SER A 277 -11.20 1.40 -4.06
N ALA A 278 -9.92 1.69 -3.83
CA ALA A 278 -8.91 1.61 -4.87
C ALA A 278 -8.63 0.14 -5.21
N ASN A 279 -8.39 -0.18 -6.48
CA ASN A 279 -8.10 -1.53 -6.96
C ASN A 279 -6.93 -2.20 -6.21
N GLY A 280 -5.88 -1.43 -5.89
CA GLY A 280 -4.77 -1.91 -5.07
C GLY A 280 -5.16 -2.32 -3.65
N VAL A 281 -6.18 -1.69 -3.04
CA VAL A 281 -6.69 -2.09 -1.72
C VAL A 281 -7.53 -3.35 -1.83
N GLN A 282 -8.36 -3.49 -2.86
CA GLN A 282 -9.17 -4.70 -3.06
C GLN A 282 -8.30 -5.95 -3.31
N SER A 283 -7.23 -5.82 -4.09
CA SER A 283 -6.31 -6.93 -4.39
C SER A 283 -5.41 -7.30 -3.22
N LYS A 284 -4.97 -6.32 -2.40
CA LYS A 284 -3.90 -6.53 -1.40
C LYS A 284 -4.38 -6.49 0.05
N SER A 285 -5.57 -5.98 0.39
CA SER A 285 -5.99 -5.85 1.79
C SER A 285 -6.43 -7.18 2.40
N HIS A 286 -6.07 -7.42 3.66
CA HIS A 286 -6.59 -8.51 4.48
C HIS A 286 -8.12 -8.50 4.66
N LEU A 287 -8.78 -7.40 4.29
CA LEU A 287 -10.25 -7.31 4.26
C LEU A 287 -10.86 -8.04 3.06
N TYR A 288 -10.12 -8.18 1.95
CA TYR A 288 -10.63 -8.61 0.65
C TYR A 288 -9.78 -9.68 -0.03
N ASP A 289 -8.60 -10.01 0.51
CA ASP A 289 -7.64 -10.93 -0.09
C ASP A 289 -8.03 -12.42 -0.02
N ARG A 290 -9.26 -12.72 0.44
CA ARG A 290 -9.81 -14.07 0.62
C ARG A 290 -11.33 -14.11 0.39
N PRO A 291 -11.90 -15.28 0.02
CA PRO A 291 -13.35 -15.45 -0.17
C PRO A 291 -14.19 -15.08 1.05
N ILE A 292 -13.82 -15.58 2.24
CA ILE A 292 -14.55 -15.34 3.49
C ILE A 292 -13.69 -14.50 4.42
N PHE A 293 -14.26 -13.38 4.89
CA PHE A 293 -13.65 -12.55 5.90
C PHE A 293 -13.78 -13.16 7.30
N TYR A 294 -12.65 -13.47 7.92
CA TYR A 294 -12.59 -13.84 9.34
C TYR A 294 -11.91 -12.75 10.16
N PHE A 295 -12.66 -12.11 11.06
CA PHE A 295 -12.13 -11.02 11.89
C PHE A 295 -10.91 -11.43 12.73
N GLY A 296 -10.92 -12.62 13.33
CA GLY A 296 -9.80 -13.12 14.13
C GLY A 296 -8.51 -13.27 13.32
N GLU A 297 -8.62 -13.74 12.09
CA GLU A 297 -7.48 -13.87 11.18
C GLU A 297 -7.00 -12.51 10.66
N PHE A 298 -7.92 -11.59 10.35
CA PHE A 298 -7.57 -10.21 10.00
C PHE A 298 -6.73 -9.55 11.10
N VAL A 299 -7.14 -9.70 12.36
CA VAL A 299 -6.40 -9.19 13.52
C VAL A 299 -5.02 -9.87 13.61
N ASP A 300 -4.96 -11.20 13.59
CA ASP A 300 -3.70 -11.94 13.74
C ASP A 300 -2.68 -11.59 12.64
N ARG A 301 -3.09 -11.60 11.37
CA ARG A 301 -2.24 -11.25 10.21
C ARG A 301 -1.78 -9.80 10.26
N THR A 302 -2.66 -8.87 10.61
CA THR A 302 -2.30 -7.45 10.78
C THR A 302 -1.27 -7.28 11.89
N PHE A 303 -1.46 -7.92 13.06
CA PHE A 303 -0.51 -7.86 14.17
C PHE A 303 0.80 -8.59 13.86
N ALA A 304 0.80 -9.64 13.05
CA ALA A 304 2.01 -10.27 12.53
C ALA A 304 2.82 -9.28 11.69
N ASN A 305 2.17 -8.54 10.78
CA ASN A 305 2.81 -7.48 10.01
C ASN A 305 3.36 -6.37 10.91
N VAL A 306 2.59 -5.91 11.91
CA VAL A 306 3.05 -4.88 12.87
C VAL A 306 4.31 -5.34 13.62
N ARG A 307 4.35 -6.59 14.11
CA ARG A 307 5.52 -7.15 14.79
C ARG A 307 6.76 -7.09 13.90
N VAL A 308 6.62 -7.53 12.64
CA VAL A 308 7.74 -7.49 11.68
C VAL A 308 8.17 -6.05 11.38
N VAL A 309 7.24 -5.10 11.23
CA VAL A 309 7.59 -3.68 11.05
C VAL A 309 8.39 -3.16 12.25
N VAL A 310 7.94 -3.44 13.48
CA VAL A 310 8.65 -3.05 14.71
C VAL A 310 10.08 -3.61 14.72
N ASP A 311 10.27 -4.86 14.31
CA ASP A 311 11.59 -5.48 14.23
C ASP A 311 12.52 -4.77 13.22
N HIS A 312 12.00 -4.34 12.07
CA HIS A 312 12.77 -3.61 11.06
C HIS A 312 13.14 -2.20 11.53
N PHE A 313 12.22 -1.48 12.18
CA PHE A 313 12.49 -0.16 12.74
C PHE A 313 13.44 -0.21 13.96
N ASN A 314 13.53 -1.35 14.64
CA ASN A 314 14.54 -1.59 15.66
C ASN A 314 15.96 -1.77 15.08
N GLY A 315 16.09 -2.17 13.81
CA GLY A 315 17.40 -2.34 13.16
C GLY A 315 18.25 -3.49 13.74
N LEU A 316 17.61 -4.47 14.37
CA LEU A 316 18.26 -5.65 14.97
C LEU A 316 18.11 -6.92 14.13
N ASN A 317 17.62 -6.78 12.89
CA ASN A 317 17.42 -7.89 11.96
C ASN A 317 18.34 -7.76 10.73
N ASN A 318 18.36 -8.78 9.88
CA ASN A 318 19.27 -8.86 8.73
C ASN A 318 18.81 -8.06 7.49
N THR A 319 17.93 -7.06 7.67
CA THR A 319 17.40 -6.28 6.54
C THR A 319 18.11 -4.96 6.31
N ASP A 320 18.90 -4.52 7.30
CA ASP A 320 19.61 -3.24 7.31
C ASP A 320 18.69 -2.03 7.03
N PHE A 321 17.43 -2.10 7.46
CA PHE A 321 16.42 -1.06 7.22
C PHE A 321 16.67 0.21 8.06
N ALA A 322 17.15 0.05 9.29
CA ALA A 322 17.57 1.12 10.17
C ALA A 322 18.79 0.68 10.99
N PHE A 323 19.50 1.63 11.61
CA PHE A 323 20.60 1.31 12.50
C PHE A 323 20.11 0.65 13.81
N PRO A 324 20.97 -0.10 14.52
CA PRO A 324 20.58 -0.80 15.75
C PRO A 324 19.96 0.12 16.80
N PHE A 325 18.83 -0.33 17.37
CA PHE A 325 18.00 0.37 18.36
C PHE A 325 17.38 1.68 17.88
N ALA A 326 17.26 1.91 16.57
CA ALA A 326 16.74 3.18 16.04
C ALA A 326 15.35 3.54 16.57
N LEU A 327 14.44 2.56 16.72
CA LEU A 327 13.11 2.78 17.31
C LEU A 327 13.18 3.26 18.77
N VAL A 328 14.12 2.74 19.56
CA VAL A 328 14.34 3.20 20.95
C VAL A 328 14.78 4.66 20.94
N PHE A 329 15.76 5.01 20.11
CA PHE A 329 16.19 6.41 19.96
C PHE A 329 15.04 7.31 19.51
N PHE A 330 14.22 6.86 18.55
CA PHE A 330 13.04 7.58 18.10
C PHE A 330 12.05 7.86 19.24
N LEU A 331 11.69 6.84 20.03
CA LEU A 331 10.78 6.97 21.17
C LEU A 331 11.34 7.87 22.27
N VAL A 332 12.64 7.75 22.58
CA VAL A 332 13.33 8.63 23.52
C VAL A 332 13.33 10.08 23.03
N GLY A 333 13.53 10.31 21.73
CA GLY A 333 13.52 11.65 21.14
C GLY A 333 12.15 12.32 21.20
N ILE A 334 11.08 11.56 20.91
CA ILE A 334 9.71 12.03 21.10
C ILE A 334 9.44 12.32 22.58
N GLY A 335 9.78 11.38 23.48
CA GLY A 335 9.60 11.55 24.92
C GLY A 335 10.32 12.80 25.44
N TYR A 336 11.56 13.03 25.00
CA TYR A 336 12.32 14.24 25.32
C TYR A 336 11.57 15.52 24.93
N LEU A 337 11.04 15.59 23.70
CA LEU A 337 10.27 16.76 23.27
C LEU A 337 8.97 16.93 24.07
N LEU A 338 8.21 15.86 24.28
CA LEU A 338 6.93 15.92 25.00
C LEU A 338 7.09 16.38 26.46
N VAL A 339 8.16 15.94 27.12
CA VAL A 339 8.44 16.22 28.53
C VAL A 339 9.13 17.57 28.71
N THR A 340 10.20 17.82 27.97
CA THR A 340 11.07 18.99 28.20
C THR A 340 10.65 20.23 27.42
N ARG A 341 9.88 20.07 26.34
CA ARG A 341 9.45 21.15 25.44
C ARG A 341 7.93 21.13 25.24
N PRO A 342 7.14 21.56 26.25
CA PRO A 342 5.68 21.50 26.20
C PRO A 342 5.07 22.25 25.00
N GLU A 343 5.79 23.22 24.44
CA GLU A 343 5.45 23.93 23.21
C GLU A 343 5.26 23.01 21.99
N TRP A 344 5.94 21.87 21.97
CA TRP A 344 5.93 20.87 20.90
C TRP A 344 4.98 19.70 21.15
N ARG A 345 4.22 19.69 22.25
CA ARG A 345 3.27 18.59 22.55
C ARG A 345 2.29 18.29 21.40
N PRO A 346 1.65 19.28 20.75
CA PRO A 346 0.78 18.98 19.61
C PRO A 346 1.51 18.24 18.48
N LEU A 347 2.73 18.68 18.15
CA LEU A 347 3.54 18.02 17.12
C LEU A 347 3.97 16.63 17.56
N GLY A 348 4.54 16.48 18.77
CA GLY A 348 5.01 15.19 19.27
C GLY A 348 3.89 14.14 19.32
N THR A 349 2.69 14.52 19.78
CA THR A 349 1.52 13.64 19.76
C THR A 349 1.09 13.29 18.33
N ALA A 350 1.09 14.26 17.41
CA ALA A 350 0.79 13.99 16.01
C ALA A 350 1.83 13.09 15.32
N MET A 351 3.10 13.16 15.71
CA MET A 351 4.11 12.22 15.20
C MET A 351 3.83 10.81 15.69
N VAL A 352 3.59 10.60 16.99
CA VAL A 352 3.25 9.26 17.52
C VAL A 352 1.99 8.72 16.84
N ALA A 353 0.91 9.50 16.82
CA ALA A 353 -0.36 9.10 16.22
C ALA A 353 -0.21 8.88 14.70
N GLY A 354 0.48 9.76 13.99
CA GLY A 354 0.72 9.66 12.55
C GLY A 354 1.51 8.41 12.18
N PHE A 355 2.64 8.15 12.86
CA PHE A 355 3.41 6.93 12.64
C PHE A 355 2.60 5.67 12.99
N ALA A 356 1.85 5.68 14.10
CA ALA A 356 0.99 4.56 14.46
C ALA A 356 -0.08 4.29 13.40
N LEU A 357 -0.73 5.33 12.86
CA LEU A 357 -1.73 5.19 11.80
C LEU A 357 -1.12 4.71 10.48
N VAL A 358 0.08 5.17 10.11
CA VAL A 358 0.82 4.66 8.95
C VAL A 358 1.15 3.18 9.12
N VAL A 359 1.66 2.78 10.29
CA VAL A 359 1.95 1.38 10.61
C VAL A 359 0.69 0.53 10.54
N LEU A 360 -0.37 0.92 11.24
CA LEU A 360 -1.62 0.17 11.26
C LEU A 360 -2.27 0.05 9.88
N SER A 361 -2.31 1.14 9.11
CA SER A 361 -2.91 1.12 7.77
C SER A 361 -2.14 0.23 6.80
N ALA A 362 -0.83 0.44 6.66
CA ALA A 362 -0.02 -0.38 5.75
C ALA A 362 0.05 -1.85 6.19
N SER A 363 0.07 -2.15 7.50
CA SER A 363 0.07 -3.52 8.01
C SER A 363 -1.21 -4.31 7.73
N THR A 364 -2.29 -3.67 7.25
CA THR A 364 -3.50 -4.37 6.78
C THR A 364 -3.36 -4.96 5.37
N LEU A 365 -2.21 -4.80 4.71
CA LEU A 365 -1.95 -5.31 3.36
C LEU A 365 -1.17 -6.63 3.40
N SER A 366 -1.56 -7.59 2.57
CA SER A 366 -0.86 -8.87 2.36
C SER A 366 0.56 -8.69 1.82
N THR A 367 0.80 -7.62 1.06
CA THR A 367 2.11 -7.28 0.51
C THR A 367 2.84 -6.18 1.30
N ALA A 368 2.40 -5.85 2.52
CA ALA A 368 2.94 -4.71 3.30
C ALA A 368 4.47 -4.76 3.50
N LEU A 369 4.99 -5.97 3.67
CA LEU A 369 6.39 -6.25 3.96
C LEU A 369 7.21 -6.62 2.71
N VAL A 370 6.52 -6.79 1.58
CA VAL A 370 7.14 -7.12 0.28
C VAL A 370 7.68 -5.83 -0.34
N HIS A 371 8.65 -5.96 -1.24
CA HIS A 371 9.25 -4.81 -1.94
C HIS A 371 9.90 -3.79 -1.00
N GLU A 372 10.79 -4.28 -0.14
CA GLU A 372 11.70 -3.46 0.67
C GLU A 372 11.01 -2.46 1.62
N LEU A 373 9.84 -2.80 2.17
CA LEU A 373 9.10 -1.94 3.09
C LEU A 373 8.79 -0.54 2.51
N ARG A 374 8.63 -0.45 1.18
CA ARG A 374 8.39 0.81 0.46
C ARG A 374 7.23 1.66 0.99
N TYR A 375 6.26 1.07 1.69
CA TYR A 375 5.15 1.79 2.33
C TYR A 375 5.61 2.68 3.49
N PHE A 376 6.73 2.33 4.12
CA PHE A 376 7.27 3.01 5.30
C PHE A 376 8.44 3.93 4.98
N GLN A 377 9.16 3.66 3.89
CA GLN A 377 10.33 4.44 3.47
C GLN A 377 10.06 5.96 3.46
N PRO A 378 8.94 6.49 2.93
CA PRO A 378 8.73 7.94 2.88
C PRO A 378 8.73 8.67 4.22
N PHE A 379 8.49 7.96 5.32
CA PHE A 379 8.41 8.53 6.67
C PHE A 379 9.71 8.37 7.46
N LEU A 380 10.69 7.62 6.93
CA LEU A 380 12.03 7.49 7.53
C LEU A 380 12.76 8.82 7.78
N PRO A 381 12.66 9.87 6.94
CA PRO A 381 13.34 11.14 7.20
C PRO A 381 12.90 11.76 8.53
N LEU A 382 11.59 11.72 8.82
CA LEU A 382 11.05 12.20 10.09
C LEU A 382 11.46 11.29 11.25
N PHE A 383 11.43 9.97 11.03
CA PHE A 383 11.91 9.00 12.01
C PHE A 383 13.37 9.27 12.42
N PHE A 384 14.27 9.53 11.46
CA PHE A 384 15.67 9.86 11.74
C PHE A 384 15.88 11.21 12.43
N VAL A 385 15.03 12.21 12.18
CA VAL A 385 15.04 13.46 12.98
C VAL A 385 14.80 13.14 14.45
N PHE A 386 13.73 12.41 14.77
CA PHE A 386 13.41 12.10 16.17
C PHE A 386 14.42 11.12 16.79
N ALA A 387 14.98 10.19 16.02
CA ALA A 387 16.05 9.32 16.52
C ALA A 387 17.34 10.10 16.86
N ALA A 388 17.73 11.06 16.02
CA ALA A 388 18.86 11.95 16.32
C ALA A 388 18.58 12.84 17.55
N ILE A 389 17.33 13.28 17.74
CA ILE A 389 16.90 13.98 18.96
C ILE A 389 17.01 13.06 20.19
N GLY A 390 16.68 11.76 20.06
CA GLY A 390 16.87 10.77 21.12
C GLY A 390 18.34 10.60 21.51
N GLY A 391 19.23 10.50 20.51
CA GLY A 391 20.68 10.47 20.76
C GLY A 391 21.15 11.72 21.53
N TYR A 392 20.62 12.89 21.15
CA TYR A 392 20.85 14.12 21.90
C TYR A 392 20.26 14.11 23.32
N ALA A 393 19.06 13.58 23.51
CA ALA A 393 18.42 13.49 24.82
C ALA A 393 19.24 12.64 25.80
N LEU A 394 19.77 11.49 25.35
CA LEU A 394 20.63 10.64 26.18
C LEU A 394 21.91 11.34 26.64
N THR A 395 22.45 12.25 25.82
CA THR A 395 23.65 13.01 26.20
C THR A 395 23.39 13.96 27.36
N ARG A 396 22.11 14.28 27.67
CA ARG A 396 21.75 15.10 28.84
C ARG A 396 21.97 14.40 30.17
N LEU A 397 22.20 13.08 30.17
CA LEU A 397 22.64 12.32 31.34
C LEU A 397 24.12 12.56 31.68
N VAL A 398 24.90 13.13 30.76
CA VAL A 398 26.32 13.44 30.96
C VAL A 398 26.46 14.82 31.63
N PRO A 399 27.06 14.90 32.84
CA PRO A 399 27.07 16.13 33.64
C PRO A 399 27.99 17.20 33.06
N ARG A 400 29.18 16.84 32.57
CA ARG A 400 30.17 17.81 32.06
C ARG A 400 29.87 18.21 30.62
N GLU A 401 29.92 19.52 30.32
CA GLU A 401 29.57 20.02 28.98
C GLU A 401 30.51 19.54 27.87
N ARG A 402 31.82 19.49 28.13
CA ARG A 402 32.80 19.02 27.14
C ARG A 402 32.58 17.54 26.79
N GLU A 403 32.39 16.70 27.80
CA GLU A 403 32.08 15.28 27.65
C GLU A 403 30.74 15.10 26.92
N ARG A 404 29.70 15.84 27.31
CA ARG A 404 28.39 15.83 26.66
C ARG A 404 28.46 16.13 25.15
N ARG A 405 29.22 17.16 24.76
CA ARG A 405 29.42 17.49 23.34
C ARG A 405 30.13 16.37 22.60
N PHE A 406 31.17 15.80 23.20
CA PHE A 406 31.88 14.65 22.63
C PHE A 406 30.96 13.42 22.48
N THR A 407 30.22 13.07 23.52
CA THR A 407 29.24 11.96 23.51
C THR A 407 28.19 12.15 22.43
N LEU A 408 27.69 13.38 22.23
CA LEU A 408 26.71 13.67 21.18
C LEU A 408 27.25 13.32 19.80
N TYR A 409 28.44 13.81 19.46
CA TYR A 409 29.05 13.52 18.16
C TYR A 409 29.43 12.05 18.03
N ALA A 410 29.88 11.39 19.10
CA ALA A 410 30.18 9.95 19.09
C ALA A 410 28.93 9.11 18.81
N VAL A 411 27.81 9.38 19.50
CA VAL A 411 26.53 8.67 19.28
C VAL A 411 26.02 8.88 17.86
N LEU A 412 26.00 10.13 17.38
CA LEU A 412 25.55 10.45 16.03
C LEU A 412 26.47 9.84 14.95
N LEU A 413 27.79 9.81 15.19
CA LEU A 413 28.74 9.15 14.31
C LEU A 413 28.48 7.65 14.24
N VAL A 414 28.23 6.98 15.37
CA VAL A 414 27.92 5.53 15.39
C VAL A 414 26.65 5.24 14.59
N MET A 415 25.58 6.03 14.75
CA MET A 415 24.34 5.90 13.95
C MET A 415 24.62 6.02 12.45
N VAL A 416 25.41 7.01 12.05
CA VAL A 416 25.80 7.21 10.65
C VAL A 416 26.68 6.08 10.14
N LEU A 417 27.66 5.60 10.91
CA LEU A 417 28.55 4.51 10.51
C LEU A 417 27.77 3.22 10.22
N PHE A 418 26.85 2.81 11.09
CA PHE A 418 25.99 1.65 10.84
C PHE A 418 25.17 1.82 9.54
N THR A 419 24.65 3.02 9.29
CA THR A 419 23.85 3.31 8.10
C THR A 419 24.70 3.32 6.82
N VAL A 420 25.90 3.91 6.88
CA VAL A 420 26.84 3.96 5.75
C VAL A 420 27.34 2.56 5.37
N VAL A 421 27.63 1.70 6.35
CA VAL A 421 28.07 0.32 6.10
C VAL A 421 27.01 -0.48 5.34
N ALA A 422 25.72 -0.23 5.61
CA ALA A 422 24.61 -0.84 4.88
C ALA A 422 24.37 -0.23 3.48
N THR A 423 24.83 1.00 3.20
CA THR A 423 24.46 1.69 1.95
C THR A 423 24.87 0.93 0.67
N PRO A 424 26.09 0.36 0.55
CA PRO A 424 26.48 -0.40 -0.64
C PRO A 424 25.63 -1.65 -0.86
N THR A 425 25.16 -2.32 0.22
CA THR A 425 24.33 -3.53 0.08
C THR A 425 22.97 -3.18 -0.53
N TRP A 426 22.40 -2.02 -0.19
CA TRP A 426 21.19 -1.49 -0.80
C TRP A 426 21.37 -1.08 -2.27
N ALA A 427 22.54 -0.52 -2.64
CA ALA A 427 22.83 -0.20 -4.04
C ALA A 427 22.91 -1.48 -4.91
N VAL A 428 23.61 -2.51 -4.42
CA VAL A 428 23.67 -3.83 -5.07
C VAL A 428 22.29 -4.48 -5.12
N ARG A 429 21.49 -4.33 -4.05
CA ARG A 429 20.10 -4.81 -4.00
C ARG A 429 19.27 -4.14 -5.10
N LEU A 430 19.34 -2.82 -5.26
CA LEU A 430 18.65 -2.10 -6.33
C LEU A 430 19.02 -2.63 -7.72
N GLY A 431 20.32 -2.70 -8.04
CA GLY A 431 20.78 -3.15 -9.36
C GLY A 431 20.38 -4.59 -9.67
N ARG A 432 20.44 -5.49 -8.66
CA ARG A 432 19.96 -6.88 -8.79
C ARG A 432 18.46 -6.95 -9.06
N GLN A 433 17.66 -6.17 -8.34
CA GLN A 433 16.21 -6.19 -8.50
C GLN A 433 15.80 -5.62 -9.86
N ALA A 434 16.46 -4.55 -10.32
CA ALA A 434 16.26 -4.02 -11.65
C ALA A 434 16.67 -5.01 -12.76
N ALA A 435 17.79 -5.71 -12.59
CA ALA A 435 18.18 -6.79 -13.50
C ALA A 435 17.16 -7.95 -13.52
N THR A 436 16.54 -8.23 -12.37
CA THR A 436 15.46 -9.22 -12.28
C THR A 436 14.25 -8.79 -13.11
N ILE A 437 13.75 -7.57 -12.91
CA ILE A 437 12.64 -6.99 -13.69
C ILE A 437 12.97 -6.87 -15.18
N ARG A 438 14.25 -6.62 -15.51
CA ARG A 438 14.73 -6.66 -16.90
C ARG A 438 14.57 -8.04 -17.50
N ASP A 439 15.03 -9.09 -16.81
CA ASP A 439 14.99 -10.48 -17.28
C ASP A 439 13.54 -10.99 -17.46
N THR A 440 12.59 -10.41 -16.74
CA THR A 440 11.17 -10.80 -16.74
C THR A 440 10.31 -9.77 -17.45
N ASP A 441 9.73 -8.82 -16.74
CA ASP A 441 8.59 -8.00 -17.16
C ASP A 441 8.92 -7.11 -18.36
N VAL A 442 10.12 -6.53 -18.38
CA VAL A 442 10.60 -5.71 -19.51
C VAL A 442 10.89 -6.58 -20.74
N SER A 443 11.53 -7.75 -20.55
CA SER A 443 11.82 -8.67 -21.66
C SER A 443 10.56 -9.27 -22.25
N VAL A 444 9.59 -9.61 -21.41
CA VAL A 444 8.25 -10.08 -21.82
C VAL A 444 7.52 -8.99 -22.59
N GLY A 445 7.47 -7.76 -22.07
CA GLY A 445 6.87 -6.62 -22.78
C GLY A 445 7.52 -6.39 -24.15
N ALA A 446 8.85 -6.35 -24.22
CA ALA A 446 9.57 -6.18 -25.48
C ALA A 446 9.31 -7.33 -26.47
N TRP A 447 9.24 -8.59 -25.99
CA TRP A 447 8.93 -9.74 -26.84
C TRP A 447 7.50 -9.68 -27.36
N ILE A 448 6.52 -9.36 -26.49
CA ILE A 448 5.12 -9.18 -26.87
C ILE A 448 5.02 -8.13 -27.98
N SER A 449 5.72 -7.01 -27.83
CA SER A 449 5.67 -5.94 -28.81
C SER A 449 6.21 -6.33 -30.19
N GLY A 450 7.26 -7.17 -30.21
CA GLY A 450 7.87 -7.64 -31.46
C GLY A 450 7.23 -8.88 -32.10
N ASN A 451 6.44 -9.67 -31.35
CA ASN A 451 6.05 -11.03 -31.79
C ASN A 451 4.54 -11.29 -31.80
N LEU A 452 3.74 -10.53 -31.03
CA LEU A 452 2.28 -10.70 -31.02
C LEU A 452 1.59 -9.77 -32.03
N PRO A 453 0.44 -10.17 -32.59
CA PRO A 453 -0.38 -9.30 -33.43
C PRO A 453 -0.72 -7.95 -32.76
N PRO A 454 -0.89 -6.84 -33.51
CA PRO A 454 -1.23 -5.53 -32.95
C PRO A 454 -2.58 -5.49 -32.22
N ASP A 455 -3.51 -6.35 -32.61
CA ASP A 455 -4.85 -6.51 -32.02
C ASP A 455 -4.89 -7.56 -30.90
N ALA A 456 -3.74 -8.14 -30.53
CA ALA A 456 -3.68 -9.12 -29.46
C ALA A 456 -4.04 -8.47 -28.10
N VAL A 457 -4.97 -9.11 -27.38
CA VAL A 457 -5.23 -8.83 -25.97
C VAL A 457 -4.41 -9.79 -25.10
N VAL A 458 -3.68 -9.29 -24.12
CA VAL A 458 -2.79 -10.09 -23.26
C VAL A 458 -3.25 -10.06 -21.80
N GLY A 459 -3.59 -11.23 -21.25
CA GLY A 459 -3.83 -11.39 -19.82
C GLY A 459 -2.50 -11.42 -19.05
N VAL A 460 -2.36 -10.63 -18.00
CA VAL A 460 -1.08 -10.49 -17.27
C VAL A 460 -1.27 -10.55 -15.76
N LYS A 461 -0.25 -11.04 -15.04
CA LYS A 461 -0.16 -10.92 -13.57
C LYS A 461 0.59 -9.65 -13.17
N ASP A 462 1.78 -9.44 -13.73
CA ASP A 462 2.55 -8.20 -13.54
C ASP A 462 2.20 -7.24 -14.67
N VAL A 463 1.42 -6.22 -14.34
CA VAL A 463 0.74 -5.37 -15.32
C VAL A 463 1.58 -4.17 -15.76
N GLY A 464 2.62 -3.80 -15.00
CA GLY A 464 3.39 -2.58 -15.22
C GLY A 464 4.18 -2.58 -16.52
N ALA A 465 5.37 -3.19 -16.52
CA ALA A 465 6.31 -3.11 -17.63
C ALA A 465 5.78 -3.80 -18.89
N ILE A 466 4.97 -4.85 -18.73
CA ILE A 466 4.35 -5.56 -19.84
C ILE A 466 3.36 -4.64 -20.57
N ALA A 467 2.52 -3.88 -19.87
CA ALA A 467 1.65 -2.90 -20.53
C ALA A 467 2.47 -1.77 -21.17
N TYR A 468 3.44 -1.25 -20.42
CA TYR A 468 4.22 -0.07 -20.82
C TYR A 468 5.09 -0.30 -22.06
N PHE A 469 5.72 -1.47 -22.19
CA PHE A 469 6.57 -1.80 -23.33
C PHE A 469 5.92 -2.74 -24.34
N GLY A 470 4.86 -3.44 -23.96
CA GLY A 470 4.16 -4.41 -24.83
C GLY A 470 3.35 -3.76 -25.93
N GLU A 471 2.85 -2.53 -25.73
CA GLU A 471 2.01 -1.81 -26.70
C GLU A 471 0.78 -2.61 -27.17
N ARG A 472 0.28 -3.53 -26.33
CA ARG A 472 -0.94 -4.33 -26.56
C ARG A 472 -1.92 -4.02 -25.44
N ARG A 473 -3.22 -4.19 -25.71
CA ARG A 473 -4.25 -4.11 -24.68
C ARG A 473 -4.00 -5.22 -23.65
N VAL A 474 -3.90 -4.86 -22.37
CA VAL A 474 -3.71 -5.83 -21.29
C VAL A 474 -4.95 -6.00 -20.43
N VAL A 475 -5.17 -7.22 -19.95
CA VAL A 475 -6.15 -7.54 -18.90
C VAL A 475 -5.39 -7.99 -17.66
N ASP A 476 -5.48 -7.20 -16.60
CA ASP A 476 -4.82 -7.48 -15.33
C ASP A 476 -5.60 -8.53 -14.54
N THR A 477 -5.02 -9.73 -14.46
CA THR A 477 -5.60 -10.89 -13.75
C THR A 477 -5.50 -10.82 -12.23
N ILE A 478 -4.68 -9.91 -11.68
CA ILE A 478 -4.64 -9.60 -10.24
C ILE A 478 -5.66 -8.50 -9.92
N GLY A 479 -5.96 -7.63 -10.88
CA GLY A 479 -6.95 -6.57 -10.76
C GLY A 479 -6.44 -5.30 -10.09
N LEU A 480 -5.16 -4.96 -10.26
CA LEU A 480 -4.59 -3.65 -9.89
C LEU A 480 -5.07 -2.56 -10.85
N ALA A 481 -5.16 -2.86 -12.15
CA ALA A 481 -5.51 -1.89 -13.19
C ALA A 481 -6.87 -2.14 -13.86
N THR A 482 -7.31 -3.40 -13.94
CA THR A 482 -8.61 -3.77 -14.54
C THR A 482 -9.68 -3.92 -13.45
N ASN A 483 -10.72 -3.10 -13.50
CA ASN A 483 -11.78 -3.09 -12.48
C ASN A 483 -12.51 -4.44 -12.37
N GLY A 484 -12.85 -4.86 -11.15
CA GLY A 484 -13.63 -6.07 -10.88
C GLY A 484 -12.87 -7.40 -11.00
N PHE A 485 -11.59 -7.38 -11.34
CA PHE A 485 -10.76 -8.60 -11.42
C PHE A 485 -10.16 -9.02 -10.07
N ALA A 486 -9.94 -8.08 -9.14
CA ALA A 486 -9.33 -8.38 -7.84
C ALA A 486 -10.16 -9.39 -7.04
N GLU A 487 -11.47 -9.18 -6.97
CA GLU A 487 -12.38 -10.07 -6.24
C GLU A 487 -12.43 -11.48 -6.85
N ALA A 488 -12.50 -11.57 -8.18
CA ALA A 488 -12.46 -12.83 -8.91
C ALA A 488 -11.13 -13.58 -8.69
N SER A 489 -10.00 -12.86 -8.75
CA SER A 489 -8.66 -13.41 -8.53
C SER A 489 -8.48 -13.94 -7.10
N ASN A 490 -8.96 -13.17 -6.10
CA ASN A 490 -8.91 -13.55 -4.69
C ASN A 490 -9.82 -14.74 -4.35
N ASN A 491 -10.86 -14.99 -5.16
CA ASN A 491 -11.70 -16.19 -5.03
C ASN A 491 -11.09 -17.44 -5.65
N GLY A 492 -10.09 -17.33 -6.52
CA GLY A 492 -9.37 -18.46 -7.10
C GLY A 492 -9.51 -18.60 -8.63
N PRO A 493 -8.86 -19.62 -9.22
CA PRO A 493 -8.82 -19.79 -10.68
C PRO A 493 -10.19 -19.99 -11.33
N GLY A 494 -11.16 -20.59 -10.63
CA GLY A 494 -12.52 -20.77 -11.15
C GLY A 494 -13.20 -19.42 -11.39
N SER A 495 -13.29 -18.58 -10.36
CA SER A 495 -13.87 -17.24 -10.48
C SER A 495 -13.12 -16.33 -11.44
N LEU A 496 -11.79 -16.43 -11.50
CA LEU A 496 -11.01 -15.70 -12.51
C LEU A 496 -11.38 -16.15 -13.94
N TYR A 497 -11.52 -17.45 -14.19
CA TYR A 497 -11.96 -17.98 -15.48
C TYR A 497 -13.36 -17.48 -15.86
N GLU A 498 -14.30 -17.52 -14.92
CA GLU A 498 -15.66 -17.00 -15.10
C GLU A 498 -15.66 -15.50 -15.45
N LYS A 499 -14.79 -14.73 -14.78
CA LYS A 499 -14.64 -13.31 -15.05
C LYS A 499 -13.98 -13.04 -16.41
N LEU A 500 -13.01 -13.86 -16.82
CA LEU A 500 -12.35 -13.73 -18.11
C LEU A 500 -13.28 -14.12 -19.26
N ARG A 501 -14.01 -15.23 -19.16
CA ARG A 501 -14.89 -15.72 -20.24
C ARG A 501 -16.11 -14.84 -20.47
N SER A 502 -16.55 -14.12 -19.44
CA SER A 502 -17.67 -13.17 -19.52
C SER A 502 -17.30 -11.86 -20.21
N LEU A 503 -16.01 -11.60 -20.44
CA LEU A 503 -15.60 -10.49 -21.30
C LEU A 503 -16.17 -10.67 -22.72
N PRO A 504 -16.52 -9.57 -23.41
CA PRO A 504 -16.85 -9.60 -24.83
C PRO A 504 -15.75 -10.33 -25.62
N PRO A 505 -16.09 -11.12 -26.66
CA PRO A 505 -15.12 -11.92 -27.42
C PRO A 505 -13.89 -11.13 -27.88
N GLU A 506 -14.08 -9.88 -28.29
CA GLU A 506 -13.02 -8.96 -28.75
C GLU A 506 -12.14 -8.41 -27.63
N GLN A 507 -12.58 -8.49 -26.37
CA GLN A 507 -11.82 -8.07 -25.19
C GLN A 507 -11.22 -9.26 -24.43
N ARG A 508 -11.54 -10.50 -24.81
CA ARG A 508 -10.97 -11.68 -24.18
C ARG A 508 -9.48 -11.80 -24.52
N PRO A 509 -8.62 -12.14 -23.54
CA PRO A 509 -7.22 -12.39 -23.82
C PRO A 509 -7.02 -13.46 -24.89
N THR A 510 -6.24 -13.10 -25.91
CA THR A 510 -5.76 -14.03 -26.94
C THR A 510 -4.48 -14.74 -26.52
N HIS A 511 -3.74 -14.11 -25.60
CA HIS A 511 -2.49 -14.59 -25.04
C HIS A 511 -2.44 -14.27 -23.54
N PHE A 512 -1.59 -14.96 -22.80
CA PHE A 512 -1.36 -14.73 -21.38
C PHE A 512 0.13 -14.67 -21.11
N ALA A 513 0.59 -13.66 -20.37
CA ALA A 513 1.96 -13.56 -19.88
C ALA A 513 1.94 -13.62 -18.34
N VAL A 514 2.21 -14.81 -17.81
CA VAL A 514 1.91 -15.13 -16.41
C VAL A 514 2.95 -16.05 -15.79
N TYR A 515 2.95 -16.10 -14.47
CA TYR A 515 3.86 -16.89 -13.65
C TYR A 515 3.12 -17.62 -12.53
N GLU A 516 3.84 -18.55 -11.90
CA GLU A 516 3.54 -19.16 -10.61
C GLU A 516 4.69 -18.85 -9.64
N PRO A 517 4.46 -18.61 -8.33
CA PRO A 517 3.24 -18.84 -7.54
C PRO A 517 2.39 -17.55 -7.30
N TRP A 518 1.69 -17.46 -6.15
CA TRP A 518 1.01 -16.26 -5.62
C TRP A 518 1.90 -15.00 -5.67
N PRO A 519 1.39 -13.76 -5.93
CA PRO A 519 0.01 -13.25 -5.77
C PRO A 519 -1.01 -13.65 -6.84
N GLY A 520 -2.29 -13.51 -6.50
CA GLY A 520 -3.44 -13.81 -7.38
C GLY A 520 -3.78 -15.30 -7.49
N ALA A 521 -4.76 -15.61 -8.36
CA ALA A 521 -5.15 -16.98 -8.68
C ALA A 521 -4.00 -17.81 -9.31
N SER A 522 -4.05 -19.12 -9.12
CA SER A 522 -3.13 -20.04 -9.81
C SER A 522 -3.44 -20.09 -11.31
N MET A 523 -2.39 -19.99 -12.10
CA MET A 523 -2.38 -20.09 -13.55
C MET A 523 -2.20 -21.53 -14.03
N GLN A 524 -1.69 -22.43 -13.19
CA GLN A 524 -1.52 -23.85 -13.50
C GLN A 524 -2.86 -24.50 -13.85
N SER A 525 -3.96 -24.12 -13.18
CA SER A 525 -5.29 -24.64 -13.53
C SER A 525 -5.74 -24.25 -14.95
N PHE A 526 -5.26 -23.13 -15.49
CA PHE A 526 -5.53 -22.75 -16.88
C PHE A 526 -4.73 -23.60 -17.88
N VAL A 527 -3.51 -24.03 -17.51
CA VAL A 527 -2.72 -25.01 -18.27
C VAL A 527 -3.39 -26.38 -18.21
N ASP A 528 -3.75 -26.85 -17.01
CA ASP A 528 -4.32 -28.18 -16.78
C ASP A 528 -5.66 -28.37 -17.50
N THR A 529 -6.44 -27.31 -17.65
CA THR A 529 -7.71 -27.33 -18.39
C THR A 529 -7.55 -27.12 -19.89
N GLY A 530 -6.36 -26.72 -20.35
CA GLY A 530 -6.09 -26.41 -21.75
C GLY A 530 -6.64 -25.06 -22.20
N VAL A 531 -7.05 -24.18 -21.27
CA VAL A 531 -7.32 -22.77 -21.60
C VAL A 531 -6.05 -22.07 -22.03
N PHE A 532 -4.90 -22.49 -21.49
CA PHE A 532 -3.59 -22.15 -22.04
C PHE A 532 -3.13 -23.29 -22.94
N ALA A 533 -2.88 -22.96 -24.21
CA ALA A 533 -2.25 -23.88 -25.14
C ALA A 533 -0.85 -24.24 -24.63
N SER A 534 -0.59 -25.54 -24.46
CA SER A 534 0.69 -26.07 -23.99
C SER A 534 1.41 -26.80 -25.14
N PRO A 535 2.74 -26.64 -25.30
CA PRO A 535 3.66 -25.86 -24.47
C PRO A 535 3.50 -24.32 -24.62
N PRO A 536 4.06 -23.50 -23.70
CA PRO A 536 4.11 -22.05 -23.86
C PRO A 536 4.84 -21.65 -25.15
N LEU A 537 4.49 -20.48 -25.69
CA LEU A 537 5.17 -19.89 -26.85
C LEU A 537 6.62 -19.53 -26.52
N ILE A 538 6.86 -19.04 -25.31
CA ILE A 538 8.18 -18.69 -24.79
C ILE A 538 8.15 -18.66 -23.25
N THR A 539 9.30 -18.96 -22.64
CA THR A 539 9.52 -18.87 -21.19
C THR A 539 10.76 -18.02 -20.91
N PHE A 540 10.63 -17.05 -20.01
CA PHE A 540 11.68 -16.14 -19.58
C PHE A 540 12.15 -16.53 -18.17
N PRO A 541 13.30 -17.20 -18.03
CA PRO A 541 13.86 -17.54 -16.74
C PRO A 541 14.49 -16.31 -16.08
N VAL A 542 14.29 -16.16 -14.78
CA VAL A 542 15.03 -15.21 -13.95
C VAL A 542 16.48 -15.69 -13.85
N ARG A 543 17.38 -15.05 -14.61
CA ARG A 543 18.82 -15.37 -14.62
C ARG A 543 19.57 -14.68 -13.51
N THR A 544 19.04 -13.56 -13.03
CA THR A 544 19.62 -12.81 -11.93
C THR A 544 19.65 -13.64 -10.63
N PRO A 545 20.81 -13.82 -9.98
CA PRO A 545 20.92 -14.57 -8.73
C PRO A 545 20.08 -13.94 -7.61
N PRO A 546 19.50 -14.73 -6.70
CA PRO A 546 18.82 -14.19 -5.53
C PRO A 546 19.80 -13.51 -4.57
N ASP A 547 19.27 -12.82 -3.57
CA ASP A 547 20.10 -12.27 -2.49
C ASP A 547 20.65 -13.36 -1.54
N LEU A 548 21.44 -12.94 -0.55
CA LEU A 548 22.06 -13.84 0.44
C LEU A 548 21.03 -14.59 1.30
N ASN A 549 19.79 -14.10 1.36
CA ASN A 549 18.66 -14.73 2.05
C ASN A 549 17.77 -15.53 1.09
N ASN A 550 18.24 -15.79 -0.13
CA ASN A 550 17.50 -16.45 -1.21
C ASN A 550 16.22 -15.71 -1.62
N ARG A 551 16.17 -14.38 -1.46
CA ARG A 551 15.03 -13.52 -1.82
C ARG A 551 15.26 -12.85 -3.17
N ARG A 552 14.15 -12.60 -3.87
CA ARG A 552 14.06 -11.84 -5.13
C ARG A 552 12.99 -10.77 -4.99
N ILE A 553 12.99 -9.78 -5.88
CA ILE A 553 11.91 -8.79 -5.93
C ILE A 553 10.60 -9.41 -6.44
N VAL A 554 10.70 -10.38 -7.35
CA VAL A 554 9.58 -11.18 -7.85
C VAL A 554 9.44 -12.49 -7.07
N PRO A 555 8.23 -13.04 -6.93
CA PRO A 555 7.99 -14.30 -6.20
C PRO A 555 8.28 -15.56 -7.04
N PHE A 556 8.64 -15.41 -8.32
CA PHE A 556 8.78 -16.50 -9.29
C PHE A 556 10.22 -16.65 -9.79
N THR A 557 10.50 -17.76 -10.48
CA THR A 557 11.79 -18.03 -11.13
C THR A 557 11.71 -17.97 -12.65
N GLU A 558 10.51 -17.95 -13.20
CA GLU A 558 10.26 -17.80 -14.63
C GLU A 558 8.86 -17.24 -14.87
N THR A 559 8.68 -16.61 -16.02
CA THR A 559 7.37 -16.15 -16.52
C THR A 559 7.21 -16.64 -17.95
N SER A 560 6.01 -17.07 -18.33
CA SER A 560 5.76 -17.71 -19.62
C SER A 560 4.63 -17.03 -20.37
N VAL A 561 4.76 -17.01 -21.70
CA VAL A 561 3.73 -16.51 -22.59
C VAL A 561 3.01 -17.68 -23.26
N TYR A 562 1.69 -17.75 -23.05
CA TYR A 562 0.81 -18.77 -23.60
C TYR A 562 -0.14 -18.17 -24.64
N ARG A 563 -0.53 -18.97 -25.63
CA ARG A 563 -1.73 -18.67 -26.43
C ARG A 563 -2.97 -19.16 -25.67
N ALA A 564 -4.04 -18.38 -25.70
CA ALA A 564 -5.32 -18.78 -25.13
C ALA A 564 -6.11 -19.68 -26.08
N ASP A 565 -6.79 -20.69 -25.54
CA ASP A 565 -7.78 -21.52 -26.23
C ASP A 565 -9.12 -21.43 -25.48
N TRP A 566 -10.08 -20.77 -26.12
CA TRP A 566 -11.44 -20.57 -25.59
C TRP A 566 -12.47 -21.51 -26.22
N THR A 567 -12.04 -22.55 -26.94
CA THR A 567 -12.97 -23.46 -27.66
C THR A 567 -13.98 -24.14 -26.74
N LEU A 568 -13.59 -24.46 -25.51
CA LEU A 568 -14.45 -25.06 -24.49
C LEU A 568 -15.00 -24.03 -23.49
N ALA A 569 -14.93 -22.73 -23.79
CA ALA A 569 -15.43 -21.70 -22.90
C ALA A 569 -16.95 -21.86 -22.65
N GLY A 570 -17.34 -21.97 -21.38
CA GLY A 570 -18.75 -22.14 -21.00
C GLY A 570 -19.36 -23.49 -21.33
N SER A 571 -18.56 -24.51 -21.71
CA SER A 571 -19.09 -25.86 -21.90
C SER A 571 -19.65 -26.45 -20.60
N GLY A 572 -19.14 -26.00 -19.44
CA GLY A 572 -19.68 -26.28 -18.11
C GLY A 572 -21.12 -25.85 -17.89
N ASP A 573 -21.62 -24.79 -18.53
CA ASP A 573 -22.98 -24.27 -18.26
C ASP A 573 -24.09 -25.22 -18.75
N ARG A 574 -23.77 -26.16 -19.66
CA ARG A 574 -24.72 -27.12 -20.21
C ARG A 574 -25.22 -28.08 -19.14
N ALA A 575 -26.54 -28.19 -19.01
CA ALA A 575 -27.17 -29.11 -18.07
C ALA A 575 -26.76 -30.57 -18.36
N PRO A 576 -26.22 -31.31 -17.37
CA PRO A 576 -25.82 -32.70 -17.54
C PRO A 576 -27.00 -33.68 -17.46
N VAL A 577 -28.23 -33.18 -17.26
CA VAL A 577 -29.44 -33.97 -17.02
C VAL A 577 -30.56 -33.57 -17.97
N SER A 578 -31.53 -34.47 -18.16
CA SER A 578 -32.72 -34.22 -18.96
C SER A 578 -33.83 -33.54 -18.15
N GLY A 579 -34.61 -32.71 -18.85
CA GLY A 579 -35.75 -31.99 -18.30
C GLY A 579 -35.63 -30.48 -18.53
N ARG A 580 -36.67 -29.74 -18.12
CA ARG A 580 -36.68 -28.29 -18.24
C ARG A 580 -35.95 -27.66 -17.04
N VAL A 581 -34.77 -27.12 -17.28
CA VAL A 581 -34.04 -26.31 -16.31
C VAL A 581 -34.83 -25.01 -16.06
N ARG A 582 -35.20 -24.77 -14.81
CA ARG A 582 -35.89 -23.57 -14.33
C ARG A 582 -34.92 -22.50 -13.89
N ASP A 583 -33.83 -22.92 -13.26
CA ASP A 583 -32.76 -22.05 -12.79
C ASP A 583 -31.42 -22.79 -12.82
N TYR A 584 -30.33 -22.04 -12.85
CA TYR A 584 -28.97 -22.57 -12.87
C TYR A 584 -28.03 -21.69 -12.05
N LEU A 585 -27.40 -22.31 -11.05
CA LEU A 585 -26.36 -21.73 -10.21
C LEU A 585 -24.99 -22.29 -10.62
N ASN A 586 -24.11 -21.41 -11.10
CA ASN A 586 -22.68 -21.67 -11.25
C ASN A 586 -21.95 -21.19 -9.98
N VAL A 587 -21.35 -22.11 -9.21
CA VAL A 587 -20.67 -21.79 -7.94
C VAL A 587 -19.20 -21.36 -8.11
N GLY A 588 -18.73 -21.27 -9.35
CA GLY A 588 -17.47 -20.58 -9.67
C GLY A 588 -17.68 -19.11 -10.03
N SER A 589 -18.89 -18.73 -10.46
CA SER A 589 -19.19 -17.38 -10.95
C SER A 589 -19.78 -16.50 -9.85
N LEU A 590 -19.02 -15.48 -9.41
CA LEU A 590 -19.46 -14.56 -8.35
C LEU A 590 -20.77 -13.83 -8.69
N GLU A 591 -21.02 -13.55 -9.97
CA GLU A 591 -22.29 -12.97 -10.42
C GLU A 591 -23.45 -13.95 -10.26
N SER A 592 -23.22 -15.22 -10.61
CA SER A 592 -24.21 -16.28 -10.38
C SER A 592 -24.42 -16.54 -8.90
N GLU A 593 -23.38 -16.52 -8.08
CA GLU A 593 -23.49 -16.67 -6.62
C GLU A 593 -24.35 -15.56 -6.02
N GLN A 594 -24.08 -14.31 -6.38
CA GLN A 594 -24.86 -13.16 -5.92
C GLN A 594 -26.33 -13.25 -6.34
N ARG A 595 -26.62 -13.72 -7.56
CA ARG A 595 -28.00 -13.88 -8.06
C ARG A 595 -28.83 -14.91 -7.26
N HIS A 596 -28.17 -15.86 -6.61
CA HIS A 596 -28.83 -16.92 -5.84
C HIS A 596 -28.57 -16.79 -4.33
N ASP A 597 -28.11 -15.63 -3.84
CA ASP A 597 -27.73 -15.47 -2.42
C ASP A 597 -26.85 -16.65 -1.92
N TYR A 598 -25.94 -17.11 -2.76
CA TYR A 598 -25.15 -18.31 -2.49
C TYR A 598 -24.11 -18.03 -1.40
N GLU A 599 -24.07 -18.89 -0.39
CA GLU A 599 -23.12 -18.81 0.70
C GLU A 599 -22.56 -20.19 1.06
N VAL A 600 -21.24 -20.26 1.29
CA VAL A 600 -20.61 -21.45 1.87
C VAL A 600 -20.70 -21.38 3.40
N ARG A 601 -21.37 -22.36 4.00
CA ARG A 601 -21.52 -22.50 5.45
C ARG A 601 -20.45 -23.43 6.01
N ALA A 602 -19.21 -22.93 6.03
CA ALA A 602 -18.05 -23.68 6.48
C ALA A 602 -18.20 -24.13 7.96
N GLN A 603 -17.98 -25.42 8.23
CA GLN A 603 -18.00 -25.95 9.62
C GLN A 603 -16.68 -25.74 10.37
N GLN A 604 -15.64 -25.28 9.66
CA GLN A 604 -14.33 -24.99 10.22
C GLN A 604 -14.01 -23.49 10.05
N PRO A 605 -13.91 -22.71 11.14
CA PRO A 605 -13.47 -21.31 11.06
C PRO A 605 -12.06 -21.19 10.45
N GLY A 606 -11.84 -20.16 9.63
CA GLY A 606 -10.56 -19.89 8.97
C GLY A 606 -10.32 -20.68 7.68
N TRP A 607 -11.15 -21.68 7.38
CA TRP A 607 -11.08 -22.38 6.10
C TRP A 607 -11.67 -21.51 4.98
N GLN A 608 -11.06 -21.54 3.79
CA GLN A 608 -11.39 -20.66 2.68
C GLN A 608 -11.92 -21.47 1.49
N PRO A 609 -13.15 -21.21 1.01
CA PRO A 609 -13.74 -21.91 -0.11
C PRO A 609 -13.22 -21.37 -1.44
N TYR A 610 -11.95 -21.58 -1.75
CA TYR A 610 -11.43 -21.15 -3.05
C TYR A 610 -12.13 -21.90 -4.19
N THR A 611 -12.37 -21.19 -5.28
CA THR A 611 -12.87 -21.78 -6.51
C THR A 611 -11.75 -22.51 -7.25
N VAL A 612 -12.11 -23.58 -7.92
CA VAL A 612 -11.22 -24.40 -8.74
C VAL A 612 -11.67 -24.35 -10.19
N LEU A 613 -10.72 -24.58 -11.10
CA LEU A 613 -10.99 -24.71 -12.53
C LEU A 613 -10.55 -26.11 -12.96
N ARG A 614 -11.45 -26.89 -13.56
CA ARG A 614 -11.18 -28.30 -13.92
C ARG A 614 -11.73 -28.62 -15.30
N ARG A 615 -11.18 -29.68 -15.91
CA ARG A 615 -11.62 -30.22 -17.20
C ARG A 615 -11.84 -31.72 -17.09
N GLN A 616 -12.91 -32.21 -17.71
CA GLN A 616 -13.18 -33.62 -17.93
C GLN A 616 -13.77 -33.79 -19.32
N GLY A 617 -13.06 -34.50 -20.19
CA GLY A 617 -13.44 -34.62 -21.60
C GLY A 617 -13.45 -33.26 -22.32
N ASP A 618 -14.60 -32.91 -22.90
CA ASP A 618 -14.89 -31.65 -23.59
C ASP A 618 -15.56 -30.60 -22.69
N VAL A 619 -15.63 -30.85 -21.38
CA VAL A 619 -16.25 -29.93 -20.42
C VAL A 619 -15.16 -29.27 -19.57
N ILE A 620 -15.12 -27.94 -19.59
CA ILE A 620 -14.41 -27.11 -18.61
C ILE A 620 -15.45 -26.52 -17.68
N ASP A 621 -15.25 -26.68 -16.38
CA ASP A 621 -16.17 -26.20 -15.37
C ASP A 621 -15.40 -25.56 -14.22
N SER A 622 -16.04 -24.59 -13.58
CA SER A 622 -15.54 -23.92 -12.39
C SER A 622 -16.36 -24.39 -11.19
N GLY A 623 -15.68 -24.70 -10.10
CA GLY A 623 -16.33 -25.20 -8.90
C GLY A 623 -15.79 -24.58 -7.64
N ARG A 624 -16.37 -24.92 -6.51
CA ARG A 624 -15.97 -24.43 -5.21
C ARG A 624 -15.79 -25.61 -4.28
N THR A 625 -14.62 -25.69 -3.65
CA THR A 625 -14.43 -26.65 -2.56
C THR A 625 -15.33 -26.22 -1.41
N VAL A 626 -15.91 -27.17 -0.69
CA VAL A 626 -16.84 -26.99 0.42
C VAL A 626 -16.45 -27.94 1.55
N VAL A 627 -16.31 -27.40 2.77
CA VAL A 627 -16.17 -28.19 4.00
C VAL A 627 -17.30 -27.82 4.95
N GLY A 628 -18.33 -28.66 5.00
CA GLY A 628 -19.54 -28.42 5.76
C GLY A 628 -20.79 -28.42 4.90
N GLY A 629 -21.13 -27.26 4.35
CA GLY A 629 -22.40 -27.04 3.67
C GLY A 629 -22.46 -25.76 2.86
N GLU A 630 -23.59 -25.57 2.18
CA GLU A 630 -23.89 -24.46 1.28
C GLU A 630 -25.35 -24.01 1.48
N SER A 631 -25.66 -22.79 1.08
CA SER A 631 -27.02 -22.26 1.05
C SER A 631 -27.20 -21.46 -0.22
N PHE A 632 -28.36 -21.55 -0.86
CA PHE A 632 -28.69 -20.76 -2.05
C PHE A 632 -30.20 -20.69 -2.28
N THR A 633 -30.63 -19.61 -2.90
CA THR A 633 -32.00 -19.31 -3.33
C THR A 633 -32.21 -19.77 -4.76
N VAL A 634 -33.30 -20.48 -5.01
CA VAL A 634 -33.70 -20.99 -6.33
C VAL A 634 -34.96 -20.27 -6.76
N THR A 635 -35.00 -19.76 -7.99
CA THR A 635 -36.13 -18.99 -8.52
C THR A 635 -36.82 -19.68 -9.71
N GLY A 636 -37.97 -19.16 -10.13
CA GLY A 636 -38.66 -19.64 -11.33
C GLY A 636 -39.34 -21.01 -11.19
N LEU A 637 -39.59 -21.44 -9.95
CA LEU A 637 -40.23 -22.72 -9.64
C LEU A 637 -41.76 -22.64 -9.78
N THR A 638 -42.38 -23.80 -9.95
CA THR A 638 -43.83 -24.01 -9.91
C THR A 638 -44.19 -24.67 -8.58
N PRO A 639 -44.95 -24.00 -7.69
CA PRO A 639 -45.37 -24.57 -6.42
C PRO A 639 -46.12 -25.89 -6.58
N GLY A 640 -45.92 -26.83 -5.66
CA GLY A 640 -46.56 -28.15 -5.68
C GLY A 640 -45.94 -29.17 -6.66
N GLN A 641 -44.98 -28.77 -7.51
CA GLN A 641 -44.26 -29.67 -8.40
C GLN A 641 -42.95 -30.14 -7.75
N PRO A 642 -42.59 -31.44 -7.84
CA PRO A 642 -41.29 -31.92 -7.36
C PRO A 642 -40.13 -31.18 -8.04
N LEU A 643 -39.09 -30.87 -7.29
CA LEU A 643 -37.87 -30.23 -7.80
C LEU A 643 -36.74 -31.25 -7.85
N ARG A 644 -36.17 -31.49 -9.03
CA ARG A 644 -34.92 -32.25 -9.18
C ARG A 644 -33.74 -31.29 -9.16
N ILE A 645 -32.85 -31.43 -8.18
CA ILE A 645 -31.60 -30.69 -8.07
C ILE A 645 -30.49 -31.59 -8.62
N ALA A 646 -29.92 -31.23 -9.76
CA ALA A 646 -28.77 -31.93 -10.33
C ALA A 646 -27.49 -31.15 -10.06
N THR A 647 -26.39 -31.84 -9.76
CA THR A 647 -25.08 -31.21 -9.59
C THR A 647 -23.96 -32.06 -10.18
N ARG A 648 -22.92 -31.39 -10.67
CA ARG A 648 -21.60 -32.00 -10.88
C ARG A 648 -20.80 -31.82 -9.60
N VAL A 649 -20.29 -32.93 -9.08
CA VAL A 649 -19.59 -32.95 -7.80
C VAL A 649 -18.36 -33.84 -7.86
N LEU A 650 -17.28 -33.39 -7.25
CA LEU A 650 -16.18 -34.23 -6.80
C LEU A 650 -16.32 -34.43 -5.30
N SER A 651 -16.25 -35.67 -4.83
CA SER A 651 -16.17 -35.93 -3.40
C SER A 651 -15.28 -37.13 -3.15
N ALA A 652 -14.33 -36.96 -2.25
CA ALA A 652 -13.44 -38.01 -1.79
C ALA A 652 -13.67 -38.19 -0.31
N ALA A 653 -13.94 -39.42 0.14
CA ALA A 653 -14.05 -39.65 1.57
C ALA A 653 -13.48 -41.00 1.98
N ALA A 654 -12.56 -40.98 2.94
CA ALA A 654 -12.12 -42.19 3.64
C ALA A 654 -13.28 -42.87 4.42
N ASN A 655 -14.32 -42.11 4.77
CA ASN A 655 -15.53 -42.61 5.44
C ASN A 655 -16.78 -42.21 4.62
N PRO A 656 -17.67 -43.15 4.23
CA PRO A 656 -18.91 -42.87 3.50
C PRO A 656 -19.79 -41.77 4.12
N GLU A 657 -19.72 -41.58 5.43
CA GLU A 657 -20.52 -40.57 6.16
C GLU A 657 -20.14 -39.12 5.78
N ASN A 658 -18.92 -38.87 5.29
CA ASN A 658 -18.48 -37.53 4.85
C ASN A 658 -19.08 -37.15 3.49
N ARG A 659 -19.83 -38.04 2.87
CA ARG A 659 -20.55 -37.80 1.62
C ARG A 659 -22.06 -37.63 1.85
N GLU A 660 -22.52 -37.69 3.09
CA GLU A 660 -23.92 -37.46 3.43
C GLU A 660 -24.16 -35.99 3.75
N VAL A 661 -24.99 -35.33 2.94
CA VAL A 661 -25.36 -33.92 3.08
C VAL A 661 -26.86 -33.85 3.39
N LYS A 662 -27.22 -33.23 4.50
CA LYS A 662 -28.62 -32.95 4.84
C LYS A 662 -29.14 -31.83 3.95
N VAL A 663 -30.27 -32.06 3.29
CA VAL A 663 -30.95 -31.09 2.43
C VAL A 663 -32.15 -30.52 3.17
N ARG A 664 -32.26 -29.19 3.20
CA ARG A 664 -33.46 -28.49 3.70
C ARG A 664 -33.97 -27.53 2.65
N VAL A 665 -35.28 -27.33 2.62
CA VAL A 665 -35.96 -26.34 1.77
C VAL A 665 -36.82 -25.44 2.66
N ASP A 666 -36.55 -24.14 2.64
CA ASP A 666 -37.15 -23.14 3.53
C ASP A 666 -37.10 -23.56 5.02
N GLY A 667 -35.96 -24.13 5.42
CA GLY A 667 -35.71 -24.64 6.78
C GLY A 667 -36.39 -25.99 7.11
N ARG A 668 -37.19 -26.56 6.21
CA ARG A 668 -37.85 -27.87 6.39
C ARG A 668 -36.96 -28.99 5.87
N ASP A 669 -36.95 -30.13 6.56
CA ASP A 669 -36.15 -31.29 6.18
C ASP A 669 -36.66 -31.92 4.89
N ALA A 670 -35.80 -31.99 3.87
CA ALA A 670 -36.10 -32.63 2.59
C ALA A 670 -35.45 -34.03 2.48
N GLY A 671 -34.49 -34.36 3.36
CA GLY A 671 -33.81 -35.65 3.40
C GLY A 671 -32.29 -35.54 3.40
N VAL A 672 -31.63 -36.65 3.06
CA VAL A 672 -30.16 -36.77 3.02
C VAL A 672 -29.72 -37.13 1.61
N TRP A 673 -28.88 -36.28 1.02
CA TRP A 673 -28.22 -36.51 -0.25
C TRP A 673 -26.90 -37.25 -0.02
N ARG A 674 -26.75 -38.44 -0.59
CA ARG A 674 -25.50 -39.20 -0.58
C ARG A 674 -24.71 -38.89 -1.85
N LEU A 675 -23.66 -38.10 -1.70
CA LEU A 675 -22.77 -37.74 -2.80
C LEU A 675 -21.92 -38.96 -3.23
N PRO A 676 -21.60 -39.09 -4.52
CA PRO A 676 -20.82 -40.21 -5.02
C PRO A 676 -19.37 -40.23 -4.54
N ASP A 677 -18.75 -41.41 -4.45
CA ASP A 677 -17.30 -41.50 -4.22
C ASP A 677 -16.58 -41.28 -5.56
N SER A 678 -15.97 -40.12 -5.72
CA SER A 678 -15.47 -39.59 -6.99
C SER A 678 -14.29 -38.63 -6.78
N PRO A 679 -13.13 -39.15 -6.31
CA PRO A 679 -11.96 -38.31 -6.01
C PRO A 679 -11.28 -37.74 -7.26
N GLU A 680 -11.37 -38.42 -8.41
CA GLU A 680 -10.56 -38.10 -9.60
C GLU A 680 -11.35 -37.44 -10.75
N ALA A 681 -12.65 -37.76 -10.87
CA ALA A 681 -13.50 -37.31 -11.96
C ALA A 681 -14.87 -36.95 -11.39
N TRP A 682 -15.40 -35.77 -11.77
CA TRP A 682 -16.69 -35.36 -11.25
C TRP A 682 -17.77 -36.29 -11.78
N MET A 683 -18.78 -36.51 -10.95
CA MET A 683 -19.98 -37.25 -11.33
C MET A 683 -21.20 -36.35 -11.24
N THR A 684 -22.18 -36.63 -12.09
CA THR A 684 -23.49 -35.97 -12.00
C THR A 684 -24.36 -36.78 -11.05
N THR A 685 -24.92 -36.12 -10.04
CA THR A 685 -25.88 -36.72 -9.09
C THR A 685 -27.12 -35.84 -8.99
N GLU A 686 -28.23 -36.44 -8.60
CA GLU A 686 -29.53 -35.79 -8.49
C GLU A 686 -30.16 -36.04 -7.12
N PHE A 687 -30.84 -35.01 -6.60
CA PHE A 687 -31.69 -35.10 -5.41
C PHE A 687 -33.09 -34.60 -5.74
N THR A 688 -34.13 -35.34 -5.38
CA THR A 688 -35.52 -34.93 -5.63
C THR A 688 -36.14 -34.41 -4.34
N VAL A 689 -36.52 -33.13 -4.35
CA VAL A 689 -37.34 -32.50 -3.33
C VAL A 689 -38.81 -32.75 -3.66
N ALA A 690 -39.58 -33.20 -2.66
CA ALA A 690 -41.01 -33.43 -2.81
C ALA A 690 -41.76 -32.10 -3.07
N GLY A 691 -42.78 -32.14 -3.94
CA GLY A 691 -43.47 -30.94 -4.41
C GLY A 691 -44.22 -30.18 -3.31
N ASP A 692 -44.61 -30.84 -2.22
CA ASP A 692 -45.21 -30.23 -1.03
C ASP A 692 -44.25 -29.33 -0.24
N LEU A 693 -42.93 -29.52 -0.42
CA LEU A 693 -41.90 -28.63 0.11
C LEU A 693 -41.65 -27.42 -0.79
N ILE A 694 -42.09 -27.44 -2.05
CA ILE A 694 -42.00 -26.30 -2.98
C ILE A 694 -43.26 -25.46 -2.85
N THR A 695 -43.27 -24.55 -1.88
CA THR A 695 -44.48 -23.76 -1.55
C THR A 695 -44.58 -22.43 -2.29
N SER A 696 -43.49 -21.97 -2.89
CA SER A 696 -43.38 -20.70 -3.61
C SER A 696 -42.55 -20.85 -4.89
N PRO A 697 -42.65 -19.89 -5.83
CA PRO A 697 -41.79 -19.83 -7.02
C PRO A 697 -40.30 -19.58 -6.71
N GLU A 698 -40.01 -19.23 -5.47
CA GLU A 698 -38.69 -18.96 -4.93
C GLU A 698 -38.54 -19.74 -3.61
N VAL A 699 -37.49 -20.52 -3.45
CA VAL A 699 -37.21 -21.30 -2.23
C VAL A 699 -35.72 -21.25 -1.89
N THR A 700 -35.39 -21.28 -0.60
CA THR A 700 -33.99 -21.42 -0.14
C THR A 700 -33.66 -22.88 0.11
N VAL A 701 -32.63 -23.38 -0.57
CA VAL A 701 -32.07 -24.72 -0.38
C VAL A 701 -30.84 -24.61 0.52
N GLU A 702 -30.79 -25.43 1.57
CA GLU A 702 -29.63 -25.54 2.45
C GLU A 702 -29.06 -26.95 2.41
N LEU A 703 -27.76 -27.03 2.21
CA LEU A 703 -26.93 -28.23 2.30
C LEU A 703 -26.09 -28.13 3.58
N GLY A 704 -26.06 -29.17 4.41
CA GLY A 704 -25.28 -29.14 5.64
C GLY A 704 -24.96 -30.50 6.23
N PRO A 705 -24.22 -30.55 7.35
CA PRO A 705 -23.87 -31.81 8.00
C PRO A 705 -25.12 -32.51 8.55
N VAL A 706 -25.22 -33.82 8.30
CA VAL A 706 -26.24 -34.68 8.92
C VAL A 706 -26.08 -34.71 10.45
N ARG A 707 -24.84 -34.65 10.93
CA ARG A 707 -24.46 -34.64 12.34
C ARG A 707 -23.68 -33.37 12.66
N PRO A 708 -24.36 -32.27 13.05
CA PRO A 708 -23.69 -31.05 13.45
C PRO A 708 -22.69 -31.33 14.58
N LEU A 709 -21.53 -30.65 14.57
CA LEU A 709 -20.45 -30.78 15.56
C LEU A 709 -19.67 -32.11 15.59
N LEU A 710 -20.03 -33.11 14.77
CA LEU A 710 -19.28 -34.36 14.68
C LEU A 710 -18.39 -34.34 13.43
N SER A 711 -17.07 -34.22 13.65
CA SER A 711 -16.07 -34.48 12.60
C SER A 711 -15.97 -35.98 12.33
N PRO A 712 -15.79 -36.41 11.08
CA PRO A 712 -15.57 -35.61 9.87
C PRO A 712 -16.83 -34.91 9.33
N TYR A 713 -16.67 -33.67 8.86
CA TYR A 713 -17.72 -32.91 8.16
C TYR A 713 -17.83 -33.34 6.69
N PRO A 714 -18.96 -33.05 6.01
CA PRO A 714 -19.05 -33.25 4.58
C PRO A 714 -17.99 -32.43 3.84
N GLU A 715 -17.27 -33.07 2.92
CA GLU A 715 -16.24 -32.44 2.10
C GLU A 715 -16.44 -32.81 0.64
N TYR A 716 -16.61 -31.81 -0.21
CA TYR A 716 -16.87 -31.98 -1.63
C TYR A 716 -16.52 -30.71 -2.41
N THR A 717 -16.44 -30.83 -3.73
CA THR A 717 -16.36 -29.69 -4.66
C THR A 717 -17.60 -29.72 -5.53
N SER A 718 -18.48 -28.75 -5.36
CA SER A 718 -19.62 -28.51 -6.23
C SER A 718 -19.17 -27.66 -7.43
N PHE A 719 -19.70 -27.92 -8.63
CA PHE A 719 -19.39 -27.13 -9.84
C PHE A 719 -20.57 -26.28 -10.31
N GLY A 720 -21.77 -26.85 -10.23
CA GLY A 720 -22.99 -26.12 -10.51
C GLY A 720 -24.22 -26.90 -10.06
N TYR A 721 -25.34 -26.19 -9.94
CA TYR A 721 -26.63 -26.75 -9.58
C TYR A 721 -27.65 -26.39 -10.67
N TRP A 722 -28.25 -27.41 -11.28
CA TRP A 722 -29.33 -27.27 -12.26
C TRP A 722 -30.65 -27.69 -11.62
N PHE A 723 -31.62 -26.79 -11.61
CA PHE A 723 -32.91 -26.96 -10.96
C PHE A 723 -33.97 -27.32 -12.00
N VAL A 724 -34.52 -28.53 -11.95
CA VAL A 724 -35.35 -29.11 -13.03
C VAL A 724 -36.78 -29.38 -12.55
N GLN A 725 -37.77 -28.89 -13.31
CA GLN A 725 -39.22 -29.14 -13.15
C GLN A 725 -39.96 -29.28 -14.48
#